data_AF-A0A847ET30-F1
#
_entry.id   AF-A0A847ET30-F1
#
_cell.length_a   1.000
_cell.length_b   1.000
_cell.length_c   1.000
_cell.angle_alpha   90.00
_cell.angle_beta   90.00
_cell.angle_gamma   90.00
#
_symmetry.space_group_name_H-M   'P 1'
#
loop_
_entity.id
_entity.type
_entity.pdbx_description
1 polymer ?
#
loop_
_entity_poly.entity_id
_entity_poly.type
_entity_poly.pdbx_seq_one_letter_code
_entity_poly.pdbx_strand_id
1 'polypeptide(L)'
;MPITASKYINNSKLRTSYISLFNYKSAKRGKGDFEVDMYGLLSVSSSVEISGDKIVKFAWDGIIDGFEYSKTDSINESLKLGLTEATRRVKQLIVNDTEIGKNGVDINFTIFVSSNGGMYIGVLGESDIYVYKDCRLVDIFEMLESKKAKTAAIALEKNDLVFASSKGYIKENMPKLIGKKNREEIISSLEQLGNDVLDDMGLVVFSKIEGEVSNANVECKEVEKLEKEISIKKLMPKEPKDTDYVPEVKVSKKNIFKGVSSEKDLREVLTKVTSKTAFVKPFLKKVSSFTKEKSVKAFQRVSNFSKVGRNRLQSSISSKLGKKRWFRGVSAKFSQINVKKKKEFKEFKIDGYKQKNQRAHRFKILLFILLGISVLVGGVKFTIDQKEARERSKTANTIFTEVEDLLNTANSKLGTDRETVSMSVFQASDKLNEVPEELGNKDKEKYDELNRQVLGISDSLYNRNRLSSKEGSIEKYYDSFTQNQDSSPKDIAIFRDSNGRELLILTDMGTKSVFTISIYDKKVENISDSNKLLQKPSKVYTTETGVFVLDMVNGIVKSSYKDGVFQPFVKLSGLSIESLKLNSMVEFAMLTINENAYILDTEEKSLLKSVNYDGGYSLISPYLNKQEYENAREVFADELSVYITAKVENGIFRYVAGTNGMVESPISIIGLDTPIMDPKASYTTGDLNRKLYIFDDKEKRVLQFEKPIESQEKRHPNELLLLNQYIYEQEGAWEDVKGIVVNRDESAAYILDSTTIWKVRL
;
A
#
# COMPACT_ATOMS: atom_id res chain seq x y z
N MET A 1 -4.45 -6.18 -40.27
CA MET A 1 -5.50 -5.13 -40.21
C MET A 1 -5.25 -4.12 -41.33
N PRO A 2 -6.27 -3.60 -42.04
CA PRO A 2 -6.04 -2.64 -43.12
C PRO A 2 -5.87 -1.22 -42.57
N ILE A 3 -4.68 -0.65 -42.73
CA ILE A 3 -4.35 0.76 -42.47
C ILE A 3 -4.32 1.49 -43.81
N THR A 4 -4.84 2.72 -43.87
CA THR A 4 -4.62 3.61 -45.01
C THR A 4 -3.44 4.52 -44.70
N ALA A 5 -2.52 4.63 -45.65
CA ALA A 5 -1.41 5.56 -45.60
C ALA A 5 -1.60 6.65 -46.66
N SER A 6 -1.80 7.89 -46.23
CA SER A 6 -1.78 9.07 -47.09
C SER A 6 -0.35 9.62 -47.14
N LYS A 7 0.21 9.81 -48.34
CA LYS A 7 1.59 10.28 -48.54
C LYS A 7 1.61 11.63 -49.25
N TYR A 8 2.46 12.52 -48.75
CA TYR A 8 2.75 13.82 -49.32
C TYR A 8 4.26 13.97 -49.38
N ILE A 9 4.86 13.92 -50.56
CA ILE A 9 6.32 13.93 -50.74
C ILE A 9 6.67 14.90 -51.86
N ASN A 10 7.58 15.83 -51.59
CA ASN A 10 8.09 16.77 -52.58
C ASN A 10 9.63 16.67 -52.65
N ASN A 11 10.14 16.04 -53.72
CA ASN A 11 11.58 15.90 -53.95
C ASN A 11 12.09 17.06 -54.80
N SER A 12 13.19 17.70 -54.39
CA SER A 12 13.77 18.79 -55.18
C SER A 12 14.33 18.31 -56.52
N LYS A 13 14.44 19.26 -57.46
CA LYS A 13 15.05 19.02 -58.77
C LYS A 13 16.58 18.88 -58.70
N LEU A 14 17.20 19.27 -57.59
CA LEU A 14 18.66 19.37 -57.44
C LEU A 14 19.33 18.02 -57.12
N ARG A 15 18.56 16.94 -56.88
CA ARG A 15 19.06 15.57 -56.61
C ARG A 15 20.08 15.46 -55.47
N THR A 16 20.17 16.48 -54.63
CA THR A 16 20.95 16.52 -53.38
C THR A 16 20.22 15.83 -52.23
N SER A 17 18.90 15.62 -52.37
CA SER A 17 18.09 14.86 -51.43
C SER A 17 17.13 13.93 -52.17
N TYR A 18 16.69 12.88 -51.48
CA TYR A 18 15.64 11.99 -51.97
C TYR A 18 14.82 11.42 -50.81
N ILE A 19 13.50 11.49 -50.94
CA ILE A 19 12.51 10.98 -49.99
C ILE A 19 11.56 10.05 -50.70
N SER A 20 11.27 8.90 -50.08
CA SER A 20 10.30 7.94 -50.59
C SER A 20 9.60 7.18 -49.48
N LEU A 21 8.34 6.81 -49.73
CA LEU A 21 7.55 5.91 -48.90
C LEU A 21 7.52 4.52 -49.56
N PHE A 22 8.01 3.50 -48.86
CA PHE A 22 7.93 2.11 -49.28
C PHE A 22 6.82 1.38 -48.53
N ASN A 23 6.25 0.36 -49.17
CA ASN A 23 5.34 -0.59 -48.55
C ASN A 23 5.86 -2.01 -48.80
N TYR A 24 5.71 -2.87 -47.79
CA TYR A 24 5.89 -4.31 -47.90
C TYR A 24 4.83 -5.02 -47.08
N LYS A 25 4.20 -6.05 -47.66
CA LYS A 25 3.19 -6.86 -47.00
C LYS A 25 3.68 -8.30 -46.93
N SER A 26 3.80 -8.84 -45.71
CA SER A 26 4.29 -10.20 -45.54
C SER A 26 3.24 -11.21 -46.02
N ALA A 27 3.70 -12.25 -46.72
CA ALA A 27 2.84 -13.34 -47.15
C ALA A 27 2.77 -14.41 -46.05
N LYS A 28 1.58 -14.87 -45.69
CA LYS A 28 1.39 -15.95 -44.71
C LYS A 28 1.92 -17.28 -45.27
N ARG A 29 3.04 -17.79 -44.75
CA ARG A 29 3.69 -19.01 -45.25
C ARG A 29 3.47 -20.24 -44.34
N GLY A 30 3.05 -20.07 -43.08
CA GLY A 30 2.73 -21.18 -42.17
C GLY A 30 1.85 -20.85 -40.95
N LYS A 31 1.63 -21.85 -40.07
CA LYS A 31 1.05 -21.66 -38.73
C LYS A 31 2.14 -21.11 -37.80
N GLY A 32 2.10 -19.80 -37.52
CA GLY A 32 3.04 -19.11 -36.65
C GLY A 32 3.62 -17.82 -37.23
N ASP A 33 3.48 -17.59 -38.54
CA ASP A 33 3.94 -16.35 -39.18
C ASP A 33 3.00 -15.18 -38.88
N PHE A 34 3.57 -14.03 -38.51
CA PHE A 34 2.85 -12.79 -38.33
C PHE A 34 2.53 -12.15 -39.69
N GLU A 35 1.24 -11.96 -39.98
CA GLU A 35 0.81 -11.13 -41.12
C GLU A 35 1.04 -9.66 -40.75
N VAL A 36 2.00 -9.02 -41.43
CA VAL A 36 2.38 -7.63 -41.16
C VAL A 36 2.30 -6.78 -42.42
N ASP A 37 1.90 -5.52 -42.23
CA ASP A 37 1.95 -4.48 -43.26
C ASP A 37 2.98 -3.44 -42.82
N MET A 38 4.08 -3.33 -43.55
CA MET A 38 5.23 -2.50 -43.22
C MET A 38 5.31 -1.30 -44.16
N TYR A 39 5.42 -0.11 -43.60
CA TYR A 39 5.65 1.14 -44.33
C TYR A 39 6.98 1.75 -43.89
N GLY A 40 7.74 2.32 -44.82
CA GLY A 40 8.98 3.01 -44.51
C GLY A 40 9.03 4.38 -45.14
N LEU A 41 9.04 5.43 -44.33
CA LEU A 41 9.40 6.78 -44.77
C LEU A 41 10.92 6.93 -44.67
N LEU A 42 11.59 6.98 -45.81
CA LEU A 42 13.04 7.03 -45.89
C LEU A 42 13.47 8.31 -46.61
N SER A 43 14.41 9.04 -46.01
CA SER A 43 15.03 10.23 -46.57
C SER A 43 16.54 10.12 -46.54
N VAL A 44 17.19 10.54 -47.63
CA VAL A 44 18.64 10.72 -47.71
C VAL A 44 18.97 12.11 -48.24
N SER A 45 19.99 12.74 -47.67
CA SER A 45 20.49 14.05 -48.11
C SER A 45 22.01 14.08 -48.13
N SER A 46 22.60 14.86 -49.04
CA SER A 46 24.03 15.11 -49.12
C SER A 46 24.33 16.53 -49.63
N SER A 47 25.58 16.96 -49.43
CA SER A 47 26.10 18.23 -49.97
C SER A 47 26.37 18.17 -51.48
N VAL A 48 26.37 16.98 -52.07
CA VAL A 48 26.58 16.73 -53.50
C VAL A 48 25.39 15.97 -54.10
N GLU A 49 25.30 15.95 -55.43
CA GLU A 49 24.32 15.12 -56.13
C GLU A 49 24.58 13.63 -55.83
N ILE A 50 23.53 12.91 -55.44
CA ILE A 50 23.62 11.50 -55.05
C ILE A 50 22.55 10.67 -55.75
N SER A 51 22.82 9.38 -55.95
CA SER A 51 21.79 8.40 -56.35
C SER A 51 20.92 8.01 -55.15
N GLY A 52 20.16 8.98 -54.62
CA GLY A 52 19.39 8.82 -53.39
C GLY A 52 18.34 7.70 -53.47
N ASP A 53 17.78 7.46 -54.65
CA ASP A 53 16.85 6.36 -54.93
C ASP A 53 17.47 4.98 -54.66
N LYS A 54 18.71 4.76 -55.11
CA LYS A 54 19.44 3.50 -54.90
C LYS A 54 19.79 3.27 -53.44
N ILE A 55 20.27 4.32 -52.75
CA ILE A 55 20.66 4.25 -51.34
C ILE A 55 19.45 3.87 -50.49
N VAL A 56 18.33 4.56 -50.71
CA VAL A 56 17.09 4.35 -49.98
C VAL A 56 16.49 2.97 -50.28
N LYS A 57 16.50 2.51 -51.54
CA LYS A 57 16.06 1.16 -51.91
C LYS A 57 16.93 0.07 -51.27
N PHE A 58 18.26 0.25 -51.27
CA PHE A 58 19.20 -0.71 -50.70
C PHE A 58 19.05 -0.83 -49.17
N ALA A 59 18.79 0.29 -48.50
CA ALA A 59 18.46 0.31 -47.08
C ALA A 59 17.15 -0.41 -46.80
N TRP A 60 16.08 -0.09 -47.55
CA TRP A 60 14.77 -0.73 -47.42
C TRP A 60 14.83 -2.25 -47.60
N ASP A 61 15.54 -2.74 -48.61
CA ASP A 61 15.71 -4.18 -48.83
C ASP A 61 16.49 -4.83 -47.67
N GLY A 62 17.44 -4.11 -47.06
CA GLY A 62 18.11 -4.54 -45.84
C GLY A 62 17.19 -4.66 -44.62
N ILE A 63 16.21 -3.76 -44.49
CA ILE A 63 15.20 -3.78 -43.42
C ILE A 63 14.32 -5.01 -43.58
N ILE A 64 13.78 -5.25 -44.79
CA ILE A 64 12.92 -6.41 -45.06
C ILE A 64 13.67 -7.70 -44.80
N ASP A 65 14.89 -7.85 -45.34
CA ASP A 65 15.67 -9.06 -45.17
C ASP A 65 15.98 -9.31 -43.68
N GLY A 66 16.48 -8.29 -42.96
CA GLY A 66 16.78 -8.45 -41.53
C GLY A 66 15.55 -8.75 -40.68
N PHE A 67 14.37 -8.24 -41.08
CA PHE A 67 13.10 -8.51 -40.42
C PHE A 67 12.61 -9.94 -40.68
N GLU A 68 12.50 -10.35 -41.94
CA GLU A 68 11.97 -11.66 -42.37
C GLU A 68 12.88 -12.84 -41.97
N TYR A 69 14.20 -12.65 -41.99
CA TYR A 69 15.15 -13.69 -41.61
C TYR A 69 15.46 -13.74 -40.11
N SER A 70 14.83 -12.87 -39.31
CA SER A 70 14.97 -12.95 -37.85
C SER A 70 14.30 -14.23 -37.33
N LYS A 71 15.01 -14.98 -36.48
CA LYS A 71 14.45 -16.19 -35.81
C LYS A 71 13.79 -15.83 -34.47
N THR A 72 13.21 -14.63 -34.36
CA THR A 72 12.71 -14.10 -33.09
C THR A 72 11.19 -14.09 -33.05
N ASP A 73 10.60 -14.51 -31.92
CA ASP A 73 9.14 -14.53 -31.70
C ASP A 73 8.53 -13.12 -31.46
N SER A 74 9.28 -12.04 -31.72
CA SER A 74 8.92 -10.65 -31.37
C SER A 74 9.10 -9.73 -32.58
N ILE A 75 8.03 -9.07 -33.00
CA ILE A 75 8.04 -8.08 -34.10
C ILE A 75 9.02 -6.94 -33.81
N ASN A 76 9.09 -6.50 -32.55
CA ASN A 76 9.96 -5.40 -32.14
C ASN A 76 11.45 -5.78 -32.24
N GLU A 77 11.82 -7.00 -31.84
CA GLU A 77 13.20 -7.49 -31.97
C GLU A 77 13.56 -7.74 -33.45
N SER A 78 12.62 -8.30 -34.22
CA SER A 78 12.75 -8.44 -35.67
C SER A 78 13.02 -7.10 -36.35
N LEU A 79 12.33 -6.03 -35.92
CA LEU A 79 12.53 -4.68 -36.42
C LEU A 79 13.89 -4.10 -36.04
N LYS A 80 14.38 -4.33 -34.80
CA LYS A 80 15.73 -3.92 -34.39
C LYS A 80 16.81 -4.59 -35.24
N LEU A 81 16.64 -5.88 -35.57
CA LEU A 81 17.54 -6.61 -36.46
C LEU A 81 17.48 -6.05 -37.89
N GLY A 82 16.28 -5.77 -38.41
CA GLY A 82 16.08 -5.09 -39.69
C GLY A 82 16.81 -3.74 -39.78
N LEU A 83 16.67 -2.87 -38.77
CA LEU A 83 17.39 -1.60 -38.71
C LEU A 83 18.92 -1.78 -38.65
N THR A 84 19.39 -2.84 -37.98
CA THR A 84 20.81 -3.16 -37.89
C THR A 84 21.38 -3.62 -39.23
N GLU A 85 20.67 -4.50 -39.94
CA GLU A 85 21.05 -4.96 -41.28
C GLU A 85 21.01 -3.83 -42.31
N ALA A 86 20.00 -2.96 -42.25
CA ALA A 86 19.94 -1.76 -43.08
C ALA A 86 21.14 -0.84 -42.85
N THR A 87 21.48 -0.59 -41.58
CA THR A 87 22.66 0.21 -41.21
C THR A 87 23.94 -0.43 -41.77
N ARG A 88 24.07 -1.76 -41.68
CA ARG A 88 25.22 -2.50 -42.21
C ARG A 88 25.34 -2.34 -43.72
N ARG A 89 24.24 -2.50 -44.46
CA ARG A 89 24.17 -2.36 -45.93
C ARG A 89 24.49 -0.95 -46.39
N VAL A 90 23.91 0.06 -45.75
CA VAL A 90 24.21 1.46 -46.01
C VAL A 90 25.69 1.77 -45.80
N LYS A 91 26.28 1.32 -44.69
CA LYS A 91 27.72 1.48 -44.43
C LYS A 91 28.59 0.82 -45.50
N GLN A 92 28.20 -0.36 -45.99
CA GLN A 92 28.92 -1.02 -47.09
C GLN A 92 28.84 -0.22 -48.40
N LEU A 93 27.68 0.39 -48.68
CA LEU A 93 27.50 1.25 -49.86
C LEU A 93 28.40 2.49 -49.76
N ILE A 94 28.43 3.16 -48.60
CA ILE A 94 29.29 4.33 -48.35
C ILE A 94 30.78 3.98 -48.51
N VAL A 95 31.21 2.80 -48.08
CA VAL A 95 32.62 2.36 -48.23
C VAL A 95 32.99 2.08 -49.69
N ASN A 96 32.05 1.58 -50.48
CA ASN A 96 32.29 1.17 -51.86
C ASN A 96 32.15 2.33 -52.88
N ASP A 97 31.48 3.42 -52.50
CA ASP A 97 31.28 4.60 -53.34
C ASP A 97 32.21 5.75 -52.89
N THR A 98 33.18 6.10 -53.73
CA THR A 98 34.19 7.10 -53.42
C THR A 98 33.67 8.54 -53.33
N GLU A 99 32.53 8.86 -53.95
CA GLU A 99 31.92 10.20 -53.86
C GLU A 99 31.13 10.34 -52.55
N ILE A 100 30.34 9.32 -52.22
CA ILE A 100 29.58 9.26 -50.97
C ILE A 100 30.51 9.16 -49.75
N GLY A 101 31.56 8.33 -49.84
CA GLY A 101 32.51 8.14 -48.74
C GLY A 101 33.31 9.40 -48.37
N LYS A 102 33.50 10.34 -49.31
CA LYS A 102 34.18 11.62 -49.07
C LYS A 102 33.28 12.72 -48.54
N ASN A 103 32.06 12.83 -49.08
CA ASN A 103 31.14 13.94 -48.78
C ASN A 103 30.13 13.62 -47.67
N GLY A 104 29.95 12.33 -47.35
CA GLY A 104 28.97 11.87 -46.38
C GLY A 104 27.53 11.94 -46.91
N VAL A 105 26.66 11.17 -46.25
CA VAL A 105 25.22 11.16 -46.50
C VAL A 105 24.51 11.13 -45.16
N ASP A 106 23.52 12.01 -45.01
CA ASP A 106 22.60 11.99 -43.89
C ASP A 106 21.40 11.14 -44.25
N ILE A 107 21.07 10.21 -43.37
CA ILE A 107 20.09 9.17 -43.65
C ILE A 107 19.14 9.07 -42.46
N ASN A 108 17.85 9.29 -42.74
CA ASN A 108 16.79 9.15 -41.75
C ASN A 108 15.74 8.16 -42.24
N PHE A 109 15.43 7.17 -41.40
CA PHE A 109 14.46 6.13 -41.67
C PHE A 109 13.46 6.04 -40.53
N THR A 110 12.18 6.09 -40.88
CA THR A 110 11.08 5.84 -39.97
C THR A 110 10.23 4.70 -40.54
N ILE A 111 10.20 3.58 -39.83
CA ILE A 111 9.55 2.34 -40.22
C ILE A 111 8.33 2.11 -39.34
N PHE A 112 7.22 1.74 -39.95
CA PHE A 112 5.95 1.45 -39.31
C PHE A 112 5.55 0.02 -39.66
N VAL A 113 5.39 -0.84 -38.67
CA VAL A 113 4.92 -2.22 -38.85
C VAL A 113 3.56 -2.35 -38.18
N SER A 114 2.52 -2.59 -38.97
CA SER A 114 1.17 -2.84 -38.47
C SER A 114 0.96 -4.34 -38.24
N SER A 115 0.53 -4.70 -37.03
CA SER A 115 0.13 -6.07 -36.66
C SER A 115 -0.92 -6.05 -35.53
N ASN A 116 -1.92 -6.93 -35.60
CA ASN A 116 -2.89 -7.22 -34.52
C ASN A 116 -3.41 -6.03 -33.68
N GLY A 117 -3.70 -4.88 -34.30
CA GLY A 117 -4.28 -3.71 -33.61
C GLY A 117 -3.27 -2.75 -32.96
N GLY A 118 -1.98 -3.00 -33.12
CA GLY A 118 -0.90 -2.08 -32.75
C GLY A 118 -0.06 -1.65 -33.95
N MET A 119 0.78 -0.64 -33.72
CA MET A 119 1.82 -0.24 -34.67
C MET A 119 3.18 -0.20 -33.98
N TYR A 120 4.14 -0.89 -34.56
CA TYR A 120 5.55 -0.85 -34.15
C TYR A 120 6.26 0.19 -34.99
N ILE A 121 6.99 1.09 -34.33
CA ILE A 121 7.73 2.17 -34.95
C ILE A 121 9.21 1.90 -34.74
N GLY A 122 10.01 1.95 -35.81
CA GLY A 122 11.45 1.85 -35.78
C GLY A 122 12.08 3.09 -36.38
N VAL A 123 13.11 3.63 -35.72
CA VAL A 123 13.74 4.89 -36.11
C VAL A 123 15.25 4.72 -36.23
N LEU A 124 15.81 5.28 -37.29
CA LEU A 124 17.24 5.48 -37.50
C LEU A 124 17.46 6.91 -38.00
N GLY A 125 18.25 7.72 -37.31
CA GLY A 125 18.38 9.15 -37.62
C GLY A 125 17.31 10.00 -36.94
N GLU A 126 17.05 11.19 -37.49
CA GLU A 126 16.11 12.17 -36.93
C GLU A 126 14.81 12.25 -37.76
N SER A 127 13.67 12.28 -37.10
CA SER A 127 12.35 12.40 -37.76
C SER A 127 11.34 13.01 -36.78
N ASP A 128 10.30 13.66 -37.32
CA ASP A 128 9.17 14.10 -36.51
C ASP A 128 8.13 12.98 -36.51
N ILE A 129 7.81 12.41 -35.34
CA ILE A 129 6.86 11.29 -35.23
C ILE A 129 5.86 11.60 -34.13
N TYR A 130 4.58 11.65 -34.49
CA TYR A 130 3.51 12.01 -33.59
C TYR A 130 2.38 11.00 -33.60
N VAL A 131 1.78 10.84 -32.43
CA VAL A 131 0.54 10.09 -32.26
C VAL A 131 -0.51 11.02 -31.69
N TYR A 132 -1.65 11.12 -32.36
CA TYR A 132 -2.85 11.73 -31.80
C TYR A 132 -3.65 10.64 -31.08
N LYS A 133 -3.75 10.75 -29.76
CA LYS A 133 -4.42 9.79 -28.89
C LYS A 133 -5.05 10.50 -27.70
N ASP A 134 -6.29 10.14 -27.34
CA ASP A 134 -7.04 10.73 -26.22
C ASP A 134 -7.08 12.28 -26.26
N CYS A 135 -7.29 12.84 -27.45
CA CYS A 135 -7.28 14.29 -27.73
C CYS A 135 -5.95 14.99 -27.42
N ARG A 136 -4.83 14.26 -27.36
CA ARG A 136 -3.48 14.78 -27.15
C ARG A 136 -2.56 14.37 -28.29
N LEU A 137 -1.63 15.27 -28.62
CA LEU A 137 -0.52 14.98 -29.51
C LEU A 137 0.68 14.56 -28.67
N VAL A 138 1.18 13.36 -28.91
CA VAL A 138 2.33 12.77 -28.22
C VAL A 138 3.51 12.69 -29.19
N ASP A 139 4.63 13.32 -28.84
CA ASP A 139 5.90 13.24 -29.60
C ASP A 139 6.61 11.91 -29.31
N ILE A 140 6.50 10.97 -30.24
CA ILE A 140 7.10 9.64 -30.10
C ILE A 140 8.62 9.70 -30.31
N PHE A 141 9.09 10.59 -31.17
CA PHE A 141 10.52 10.72 -31.45
C PHE A 141 11.27 11.19 -30.21
N GLU A 142 10.78 12.23 -29.54
CA GLU A 142 11.33 12.71 -28.26
C GLU A 142 11.28 11.64 -27.17
N MET A 143 10.19 10.86 -27.10
CA MET A 143 10.09 9.73 -26.18
C MET A 143 11.16 8.66 -26.46
N LEU A 144 11.38 8.31 -27.72
CA LEU A 144 12.39 7.33 -28.13
C LEU A 144 13.82 7.82 -27.82
N GLU A 145 14.13 9.07 -28.16
CA GLU A 145 15.43 9.68 -27.87
C GLU A 145 15.71 9.74 -26.37
N SER A 146 14.75 10.24 -25.59
CA SER A 146 14.90 10.30 -24.13
C SER A 146 15.11 8.90 -23.54
N LYS A 147 14.48 7.85 -24.12
CA LYS A 147 14.60 6.44 -23.71
C LYS A 147 15.82 5.73 -24.28
N LYS A 148 16.62 6.39 -25.12
CA LYS A 148 17.72 5.77 -25.88
C LYS A 148 17.27 4.49 -26.61
N ALA A 149 16.00 4.46 -27.04
CA ALA A 149 15.40 3.34 -27.71
C ALA A 149 15.33 3.63 -29.22
N LYS A 150 15.51 2.60 -30.05
CA LYS A 150 15.39 2.70 -31.52
C LYS A 150 14.02 2.27 -32.02
N THR A 151 13.24 1.61 -31.19
CA THR A 151 11.95 1.05 -31.56
C THR A 151 10.93 1.23 -30.44
N ALA A 152 9.67 1.43 -30.80
CA ALA A 152 8.52 1.54 -29.92
C ALA A 152 7.37 0.69 -30.45
N ALA A 153 6.48 0.25 -29.57
CA ALA A 153 5.20 -0.32 -29.94
C ALA A 153 4.08 0.56 -29.35
N ILE A 154 3.03 0.80 -30.13
CA ILE A 154 1.93 1.70 -29.79
C ILE A 154 0.59 1.00 -30.05
N ALA A 155 -0.28 0.97 -29.02
CA ALA A 155 -1.68 0.57 -29.17
C ALA A 155 -2.44 1.62 -29.97
N LEU A 156 -3.14 1.21 -31.04
CA LEU A 156 -3.99 2.11 -31.81
C LEU A 156 -5.47 1.78 -31.63
N GLU A 157 -6.21 2.73 -31.05
CA GLU A 157 -7.66 2.69 -30.97
C GLU A 157 -8.32 3.23 -32.25
N LYS A 158 -9.66 3.23 -32.33
CA LYS A 158 -10.37 3.64 -33.55
C LYS A 158 -10.13 5.11 -33.91
N ASN A 159 -9.99 5.97 -32.92
CA ASN A 159 -9.85 7.42 -33.11
C ASN A 159 -8.40 7.89 -33.15
N ASP A 160 -7.45 6.98 -32.94
CA ASP A 160 -6.03 7.31 -32.91
C ASP A 160 -5.50 7.53 -34.34
N LEU A 161 -4.55 8.46 -34.46
CA LEU A 161 -3.81 8.71 -35.70
C LEU A 161 -2.33 8.66 -35.42
N VAL A 162 -1.57 8.14 -36.38
CA VAL A 162 -0.11 8.23 -36.34
C VAL A 162 0.36 8.90 -37.60
N PHE A 163 1.30 9.82 -37.47
CA PHE A 163 1.84 10.53 -38.60
C PHE A 163 3.30 10.88 -38.35
N ALA A 164 4.06 10.98 -39.42
CA ALA A 164 5.46 11.34 -39.35
C ALA A 164 5.89 12.17 -40.55
N SER A 165 6.92 12.99 -40.34
CA SER A 165 7.52 13.79 -41.41
C SER A 165 9.04 13.78 -41.36
N SER A 166 9.63 14.38 -42.40
CA SER A 166 11.01 14.87 -42.34
C SER A 166 11.22 15.76 -41.10
N LYS A 167 12.46 15.75 -40.59
CA LYS A 167 12.88 16.49 -39.40
C LYS A 167 12.43 17.96 -39.45
N GLY A 168 11.81 18.43 -38.37
CA GLY A 168 11.46 19.84 -38.17
C GLY A 168 10.15 20.30 -38.81
N TYR A 169 9.64 19.59 -39.82
CA TYR A 169 8.48 20.04 -40.60
C TYR A 169 7.19 20.13 -39.76
N ILE A 170 6.87 19.09 -38.97
CA ILE A 170 5.70 19.12 -38.09
C ILE A 170 5.98 20.03 -36.90
N LYS A 171 7.20 20.02 -36.35
CA LYS A 171 7.56 20.88 -35.20
C LYS A 171 7.37 22.37 -35.51
N GLU A 172 7.78 22.83 -36.67
CA GLU A 172 7.60 24.22 -37.12
C GLU A 172 6.12 24.57 -37.37
N ASN A 173 5.32 23.58 -37.80
CA ASN A 173 3.90 23.75 -38.08
C ASN A 173 2.97 23.34 -36.92
N MET A 174 3.53 23.01 -35.76
CA MET A 174 2.79 22.54 -34.59
C MET A 174 1.65 23.48 -34.12
N PRO A 175 1.77 24.82 -34.21
CA PRO A 175 0.67 25.72 -33.86
C PRO A 175 -0.63 25.50 -34.66
N LYS A 176 -0.55 24.89 -35.86
CA LYS A 176 -1.72 24.54 -36.68
C LYS A 176 -2.43 23.27 -36.20
N LEU A 177 -1.74 22.42 -35.44
CA LEU A 177 -2.23 21.14 -34.93
C LEU A 177 -2.69 21.23 -33.46
N ILE A 178 -2.10 22.15 -32.68
CA ILE A 178 -2.49 22.39 -31.28
C ILE A 178 -3.91 22.97 -31.22
N GLY A 179 -4.74 22.41 -30.34
CA GLY A 179 -6.10 22.90 -30.07
C GLY A 179 -7.22 22.28 -30.91
N LYS A 180 -6.90 21.35 -31.83
CA LYS A 180 -7.92 20.57 -32.56
C LYS A 180 -8.53 19.50 -31.66
N LYS A 181 -9.86 19.42 -31.65
CA LYS A 181 -10.60 18.63 -30.64
C LYS A 181 -10.97 17.21 -31.12
N ASN A 182 -11.04 17.00 -32.42
CA ASN A 182 -11.45 15.72 -33.01
C ASN A 182 -10.45 15.23 -34.08
N ARG A 183 -10.61 13.95 -34.44
CA ARG A 183 -9.78 13.24 -35.41
C ARG A 183 -9.87 13.88 -36.81
N GLU A 184 -11.06 14.28 -37.22
CA GLU A 184 -11.34 14.82 -38.55
C GLU A 184 -10.66 16.18 -38.77
N GLU A 185 -10.66 17.05 -37.76
CA GLU A 185 -9.96 18.34 -37.79
C GLU A 185 -8.44 18.17 -37.88
N ILE A 186 -7.89 17.17 -37.16
CA ILE A 186 -6.47 16.82 -37.24
C ILE A 186 -6.14 16.31 -38.64
N ILE A 187 -6.93 15.38 -39.19
CA ILE A 187 -6.74 14.88 -40.57
C ILE A 187 -6.77 16.04 -41.55
N SER A 188 -7.80 16.89 -41.51
CA SER A 188 -7.91 18.03 -42.44
C SER A 188 -6.72 18.99 -42.34
N SER A 189 -6.22 19.22 -41.14
CA SER A 189 -5.05 20.08 -40.92
C SER A 189 -3.76 19.41 -41.42
N LEU A 190 -3.63 18.09 -41.24
CA LEU A 190 -2.50 17.31 -41.79
C LEU A 190 -2.56 17.21 -43.32
N GLU A 191 -3.75 17.17 -43.92
CA GLU A 191 -3.92 17.23 -45.39
C GLU A 191 -3.52 18.60 -45.93
N GLN A 192 -3.90 19.69 -45.25
CA GLN A 192 -3.45 21.04 -45.61
C GLN A 192 -1.93 21.16 -45.52
N LEU A 193 -1.33 20.68 -44.43
CA LEU A 193 0.13 20.61 -44.31
C LEU A 193 0.73 19.74 -45.43
N GLY A 194 0.15 18.58 -45.70
CA GLY A 194 0.57 17.70 -46.80
C GLY A 194 0.61 18.38 -48.16
N ASN A 195 -0.33 19.27 -48.45
CA ASN A 195 -0.36 20.03 -49.70
C ASN A 195 0.68 21.17 -49.74
N ASP A 196 1.10 21.66 -48.57
CA ASP A 196 2.08 22.74 -48.38
C ASP A 196 3.50 22.21 -48.04
N VAL A 197 3.81 20.95 -48.37
CA VAL A 197 5.12 20.35 -48.09
C VAL A 197 6.22 21.03 -48.92
N LEU A 198 7.24 21.53 -48.23
CA LEU A 198 8.39 22.21 -48.83
C LEU A 198 9.24 21.23 -49.67
N ASP A 199 10.09 21.79 -50.53
CA ASP A 199 11.07 21.00 -51.28
C ASP A 199 11.96 20.20 -50.31
N ASP A 200 12.28 18.96 -50.68
CA ASP A 200 13.08 18.02 -49.88
C ASP A 200 12.43 17.63 -48.55
N MET A 201 11.10 17.64 -48.47
CA MET A 201 10.34 17.20 -47.30
C MET A 201 9.24 16.19 -47.66
N GLY A 202 8.80 15.42 -46.66
CA GLY A 202 7.69 14.50 -46.78
C GLY A 202 6.89 14.36 -45.49
N LEU A 203 5.59 14.07 -45.64
CA LEU A 203 4.64 13.78 -44.57
C LEU A 203 3.87 12.50 -44.92
N VAL A 204 3.74 11.60 -43.95
CA VAL A 204 2.90 10.41 -44.04
C VAL A 204 1.90 10.40 -42.88
N VAL A 205 0.65 10.07 -43.20
CA VAL A 205 -0.44 9.97 -42.22
C VAL A 205 -1.04 8.57 -42.32
N PHE A 206 -1.08 7.87 -41.19
CA PHE A 206 -1.68 6.55 -41.04
C PHE A 206 -3.03 6.67 -40.33
N SER A 207 -4.07 6.18 -40.99
CA SER A 207 -5.43 6.16 -40.46
C SER A 207 -6.07 4.78 -40.57
N LYS A 208 -6.89 4.43 -39.59
CA LYS A 208 -7.64 3.17 -39.59
C LYS A 208 -8.87 3.30 -40.50
N ILE A 209 -9.08 2.33 -41.39
CA ILE A 209 -10.26 2.27 -42.28
C ILE A 209 -11.50 1.91 -41.46
N GLU A 210 -12.55 2.72 -41.58
CA GLU A 210 -13.90 2.35 -41.14
C GLU A 210 -14.60 1.54 -42.23
N GLY A 211 -15.21 0.42 -41.85
CA GLY A 211 -16.37 -0.05 -42.61
C GLY A 211 -17.49 0.97 -42.39
N GLU A 212 -18.05 1.50 -43.48
CA GLU A 212 -19.08 2.54 -43.51
C GLU A 212 -20.16 2.37 -42.43
N VAL A 213 -20.24 3.27 -41.43
CA VAL A 213 -21.52 3.67 -40.78
C VAL A 213 -21.39 5.07 -40.13
N SER A 214 -22.13 6.02 -40.72
CA SER A 214 -22.69 7.30 -40.21
C SER A 214 -22.08 8.01 -38.99
N ASN A 215 -21.65 9.25 -39.25
CA ASN A 215 -21.40 10.37 -38.33
C ASN A 215 -22.23 10.35 -37.03
N ALA A 216 -21.55 10.13 -35.91
CA ALA A 216 -22.03 10.50 -34.59
C ALA A 216 -20.94 11.34 -33.89
N ASN A 217 -21.18 12.65 -33.77
CA ASN A 217 -20.35 13.57 -33.01
C ASN A 217 -20.29 13.13 -31.55
N VAL A 218 -19.09 12.85 -31.03
CA VAL A 218 -18.84 12.66 -29.60
C VAL A 218 -18.06 13.88 -29.11
N GLU A 219 -18.73 14.75 -28.35
CA GLU A 219 -18.09 15.87 -27.65
C GLU A 219 -17.29 15.37 -26.44
N CYS A 220 -16.00 15.70 -26.41
CA CYS A 220 -15.19 15.64 -25.19
C CYS A 220 -15.60 16.78 -24.25
N LYS A 221 -16.15 16.43 -23.08
CA LYS A 221 -16.52 17.42 -22.04
C LYS A 221 -15.26 18.05 -21.43
N GLU A 222 -15.07 19.34 -21.68
CA GLU A 222 -14.18 20.21 -20.90
C GLU A 222 -14.83 20.50 -19.53
N VAL A 223 -14.09 20.23 -18.45
CA VAL A 223 -14.35 20.80 -17.13
C VAL A 223 -13.61 22.13 -17.09
N GLU A 224 -14.31 23.23 -17.35
CA GLU A 224 -13.87 24.55 -16.90
C GLU A 224 -15.02 25.25 -16.16
N LYS A 225 -14.73 25.59 -14.90
CA LYS A 225 -15.51 26.53 -14.10
C LYS A 225 -15.42 27.90 -14.76
N LEU A 226 -16.55 28.50 -15.11
CA LEU A 226 -16.75 29.95 -15.00
C LEU A 226 -18.24 30.30 -14.95
N GLU A 227 -18.52 31.28 -14.11
CA GLU A 227 -19.81 31.71 -13.63
C GLU A 227 -20.66 32.42 -14.71
N LYS A 228 -21.98 32.25 -14.58
CA LYS A 228 -23.07 33.19 -14.91
C LYS A 228 -23.11 33.82 -16.32
N GLU A 229 -24.11 33.41 -17.11
CA GLU A 229 -25.37 34.13 -17.38
C GLU A 229 -25.99 33.60 -18.68
N ILE A 230 -27.13 32.89 -18.60
CA ILE A 230 -28.04 32.77 -19.74
C ILE A 230 -29.47 33.00 -19.25
N SER A 231 -29.95 34.21 -19.50
CA SER A 231 -31.37 34.50 -19.65
C SER A 231 -31.74 34.24 -21.11
N ILE A 232 -32.65 33.29 -21.39
CA ILE A 232 -33.61 33.42 -22.49
C ILE A 232 -34.97 32.87 -22.05
N LYS A 233 -35.93 33.78 -21.88
CA LYS A 233 -37.37 33.51 -21.80
C LYS A 233 -37.91 33.09 -23.18
N LYS A 234 -38.76 32.06 -23.20
CA LYS A 234 -39.71 31.77 -24.28
C LYS A 234 -40.84 32.82 -24.32
N LEU A 235 -41.22 33.20 -25.53
CA LEU A 235 -42.36 34.06 -25.89
C LEU A 235 -43.71 33.42 -25.57
N MET A 236 -44.70 34.24 -25.14
CA MET A 236 -46.13 34.20 -25.50
C MET A 236 -46.83 35.52 -25.05
N PRO A 237 -48.04 35.87 -25.55
CA PRO A 237 -48.38 37.21 -26.07
C PRO A 237 -48.98 38.23 -25.08
N LYS A 238 -49.05 39.49 -25.56
CA LYS A 238 -49.59 40.71 -24.92
C LYS A 238 -51.11 40.66 -24.70
N GLU A 239 -51.55 41.18 -23.55
CA GLU A 239 -52.72 42.07 -23.40
C GLU A 239 -52.48 43.11 -22.29
N PRO A 240 -53.16 44.28 -22.30
CA PRO A 240 -52.62 45.55 -21.79
C PRO A 240 -52.99 45.90 -20.33
N LYS A 241 -52.28 46.91 -19.82
CA LYS A 241 -52.39 47.55 -18.50
C LYS A 241 -53.61 48.47 -18.38
N ASP A 242 -54.17 48.51 -17.17
CA ASP A 242 -54.74 49.67 -16.42
C ASP A 242 -55.71 49.10 -15.35
N THR A 243 -55.79 49.49 -14.07
CA THR A 243 -55.27 50.60 -13.25
C THR A 243 -55.22 50.22 -11.74
N ASP A 244 -54.65 51.14 -10.93
CA ASP A 244 -55.00 51.54 -9.53
C ASP A 244 -54.51 50.80 -8.25
N TYR A 245 -53.51 51.44 -7.63
CA TYR A 245 -53.44 51.98 -6.25
C TYR A 245 -53.70 51.12 -4.96
N VAL A 246 -52.59 50.83 -4.24
CA VAL A 246 -52.20 50.85 -2.78
C VAL A 246 -53.34 51.04 -1.73
N PRO A 247 -53.37 50.41 -0.51
CA PRO A 247 -52.23 50.32 0.42
C PRO A 247 -52.11 49.18 1.48
N GLU A 248 -50.95 49.27 2.16
CA GLU A 248 -50.38 48.58 3.32
C GLU A 248 -51.30 48.12 4.47
N VAL A 249 -50.94 47.01 5.13
CA VAL A 249 -51.10 46.88 6.60
C VAL A 249 -49.90 46.13 7.21
N LYS A 250 -49.19 46.83 8.11
CA LYS A 250 -48.26 46.27 9.10
C LYS A 250 -49.02 45.79 10.35
N VAL A 251 -48.62 44.60 10.82
CA VAL A 251 -48.48 44.16 12.22
C VAL A 251 -49.72 44.14 13.13
N SER A 252 -50.05 42.95 13.67
CA SER A 252 -50.13 42.77 15.13
C SER A 252 -50.04 41.30 15.58
N LYS A 253 -49.35 41.13 16.71
CA LYS A 253 -49.01 39.90 17.42
C LYS A 253 -50.23 39.21 18.04
N LYS A 254 -50.17 37.89 18.17
CA LYS A 254 -50.46 37.21 19.46
C LYS A 254 -49.83 35.81 19.52
N ASN A 255 -49.02 35.63 20.55
CA ASN A 255 -48.42 34.37 21.00
C ASN A 255 -49.48 33.43 21.56
N ILE A 256 -49.47 32.16 21.17
CA ILE A 256 -49.78 31.01 22.04
C ILE A 256 -48.98 29.81 21.52
N PHE A 257 -47.89 29.43 22.19
CA PHE A 257 -47.60 28.08 22.68
C PHE A 257 -46.20 28.02 23.32
N LYS A 258 -46.12 27.32 24.45
CA LYS A 258 -45.03 27.31 25.44
C LYS A 258 -43.77 26.62 24.91
N GLY A 259 -42.63 27.09 25.40
CA GLY A 259 -41.28 26.71 24.97
C GLY A 259 -40.84 25.31 25.39
N VAL A 260 -40.04 24.72 24.49
CA VAL A 260 -39.11 23.62 24.76
C VAL A 260 -37.74 24.26 25.00
N SER A 261 -37.11 23.89 26.10
CA SER A 261 -35.77 24.34 26.49
C SER A 261 -34.71 23.82 25.53
N SER A 262 -33.77 24.70 25.20
CA SER A 262 -32.56 24.50 24.40
C SER A 262 -31.86 23.15 24.61
N GLU A 263 -31.83 22.31 23.57
CA GLU A 263 -30.73 21.36 23.37
C GLU A 263 -29.48 22.18 23.03
N LYS A 264 -28.47 22.08 23.90
CA LYS A 264 -27.13 22.57 23.59
C LYS A 264 -26.52 21.61 22.57
N ASP A 265 -26.00 22.22 21.51
CA ASP A 265 -25.35 21.62 20.37
C ASP A 265 -24.20 20.66 20.79
N LEU A 266 -24.45 19.34 20.71
CA LEU A 266 -23.49 18.28 21.04
C LEU A 266 -22.28 18.23 20.09
N ARG A 267 -22.30 19.01 19.00
CA ARG A 267 -21.16 19.16 18.07
C ARG A 267 -20.00 19.94 18.67
N GLU A 268 -20.24 20.79 19.67
CA GLU A 268 -19.17 21.55 20.33
C GLU A 268 -18.40 20.72 21.39
N VAL A 269 -19.01 19.63 21.88
CA VAL A 269 -18.38 18.70 22.84
C VAL A 269 -17.51 17.67 22.11
N LEU A 270 -17.98 17.15 20.97
CA LEU A 270 -17.26 16.16 20.17
C LEU A 270 -15.98 16.72 19.51
N THR A 271 -15.95 18.00 19.15
CA THR A 271 -14.79 18.63 18.49
C THR A 271 -13.68 19.05 19.45
N LYS A 272 -13.95 19.16 20.77
CA LYS A 272 -12.93 19.49 21.77
C LYS A 272 -12.18 18.28 22.34
N VAL A 273 -12.70 17.07 22.18
CA VAL A 273 -12.11 15.85 22.78
C VAL A 273 -11.16 15.11 21.81
N THR A 274 -11.32 15.27 20.50
CA THR A 274 -10.51 14.59 19.48
C THR A 274 -9.13 15.23 19.20
N SER A 275 -8.78 16.35 19.86
CA SER A 275 -7.47 17.00 19.69
C SER A 275 -6.38 16.55 20.67
N LYS A 276 -6.63 15.49 21.47
CA LYS A 276 -5.65 14.94 22.44
C LYS A 276 -5.31 13.47 22.20
N THR A 277 -5.08 13.07 20.95
CA THR A 277 -4.48 11.76 20.63
C THR A 277 -2.96 11.89 20.49
N ALA A 278 -2.28 11.85 21.64
CA ALA A 278 -0.84 11.62 21.72
C ALA A 278 -0.52 10.88 23.03
N PHE A 279 -1.14 9.72 23.29
CA PHE A 279 -0.73 8.87 24.42
C PHE A 279 -1.15 7.40 24.25
N VAL A 280 -0.66 6.74 23.21
CA VAL A 280 -0.60 5.26 23.18
C VAL A 280 0.81 4.89 22.76
N LYS A 281 1.75 4.87 23.71
CA LYS A 281 3.11 4.35 23.47
C LYS A 281 3.94 3.94 24.70
N PRO A 282 3.36 3.67 25.89
CA PRO A 282 4.08 2.79 26.82
C PRO A 282 3.14 1.77 27.49
N PHE A 283 2.64 0.79 26.76
CA PHE A 283 1.92 -0.34 27.39
C PHE A 283 2.66 -1.69 27.34
N LEU A 284 3.85 -1.79 26.73
CA LEU A 284 4.51 -3.09 26.52
C LEU A 284 6.00 -3.19 26.91
N LYS A 285 6.53 -2.33 27.79
CA LYS A 285 7.96 -2.42 28.21
C LYS A 285 8.25 -2.57 29.70
N LYS A 286 7.35 -3.16 30.49
CA LYS A 286 7.55 -3.22 31.95
C LYS A 286 7.20 -4.52 32.67
N VAL A 287 7.64 -5.66 32.13
CA VAL A 287 7.54 -6.95 32.85
C VAL A 287 8.87 -7.71 33.01
N SER A 288 10.01 -7.27 32.46
CA SER A 288 11.26 -8.07 32.55
C SER A 288 12.48 -7.44 33.27
N SER A 289 12.36 -6.32 34.00
CA SER A 289 13.52 -5.73 34.71
C SER A 289 13.33 -5.33 36.19
N PHE A 290 12.25 -5.77 36.85
CA PHE A 290 11.99 -5.36 38.25
C PHE A 290 12.37 -6.37 39.34
N THR A 291 13.07 -7.45 39.01
CA THR A 291 13.53 -8.44 39.98
C THR A 291 15.01 -8.74 39.80
N LYS A 292 15.90 -7.80 40.19
CA LYS A 292 17.23 -8.14 40.75
C LYS A 292 18.05 -7.02 41.41
N GLU A 293 17.64 -5.74 41.39
CA GLU A 293 18.53 -4.67 41.94
C GLU A 293 17.97 -3.81 43.10
N LYS A 294 16.80 -4.09 43.67
CA LYS A 294 16.21 -3.28 44.76
C LYS A 294 16.28 -3.85 46.18
N SER A 295 16.95 -4.99 46.41
CA SER A 295 17.09 -5.56 47.76
C SER A 295 18.40 -5.17 48.49
N VAL A 296 19.37 -4.55 47.82
CA VAL A 296 20.69 -4.24 48.45
C VAL A 296 20.85 -2.75 48.82
N LYS A 297 20.09 -1.82 48.23
CA LYS A 297 20.17 -0.37 48.55
C LYS A 297 19.17 0.13 49.60
N ALA A 298 18.23 -0.71 50.06
CA ALA A 298 17.30 -0.35 51.13
C ALA A 298 17.91 -0.49 52.54
N PHE A 299 19.00 -1.26 52.70
CA PHE A 299 19.59 -1.50 54.02
C PHE A 299 20.63 -0.44 54.47
N GLN A 300 21.00 0.52 53.61
CA GLN A 300 21.98 1.57 53.93
C GLN A 300 21.39 2.98 54.14
N ARG A 301 20.06 3.16 54.14
CA ARG A 301 19.42 4.47 54.41
C ARG A 301 18.63 4.57 55.72
N VAL A 302 18.56 3.49 56.53
CA VAL A 302 17.85 3.52 57.82
C VAL A 302 18.78 3.86 59.01
N SER A 303 20.11 3.91 58.84
CA SER A 303 21.02 4.24 59.94
C SER A 303 21.12 5.74 60.29
N ASN A 304 20.66 6.65 59.42
CA ASN A 304 20.87 8.09 59.60
C ASN A 304 19.62 8.88 60.04
N PHE A 305 18.47 8.24 60.22
CA PHE A 305 17.24 8.91 60.68
C PHE A 305 17.00 8.85 62.20
N SER A 306 17.85 8.15 62.97
CA SER A 306 17.60 7.90 64.41
C SER A 306 18.20 8.93 65.38
N LYS A 307 18.80 10.04 64.91
CA LYS A 307 19.40 11.06 65.80
C LYS A 307 18.61 12.37 65.95
N VAL A 308 17.61 12.65 65.10
CA VAL A 308 16.89 13.95 65.15
C VAL A 308 15.41 13.83 65.58
N GLY A 309 14.77 12.65 65.46
CA GLY A 309 13.35 12.47 65.79
C GLY A 309 12.99 12.24 67.27
N ARG A 310 13.96 11.86 68.13
CA ARG A 310 13.66 11.45 69.51
C ARG A 310 13.20 12.59 70.42
N ASN A 311 13.75 13.79 70.27
CA ASN A 311 13.46 14.90 71.18
C ASN A 311 12.11 15.59 70.90
N ARG A 312 11.56 15.47 69.68
CA ARG A 312 10.23 16.02 69.32
C ARG A 312 9.07 15.08 69.63
N LEU A 313 9.29 13.77 69.58
CA LEU A 313 8.25 12.79 69.96
C LEU A 313 8.04 12.74 71.48
N GLN A 314 9.10 12.90 72.29
CA GLN A 314 8.98 12.82 73.74
C GLN A 314 8.16 13.98 74.34
N SER A 315 8.23 15.19 73.77
CA SER A 315 7.44 16.36 74.21
C SER A 315 5.99 16.32 73.71
N SER A 316 5.73 15.67 72.58
CA SER A 316 4.37 15.52 72.02
C SER A 316 3.56 14.42 72.69
N ILE A 317 4.23 13.36 73.15
CA ILE A 317 3.58 12.24 73.87
C ILE A 317 3.28 12.64 75.32
N SER A 318 4.17 13.38 75.99
CA SER A 318 3.95 13.82 77.38
C SER A 318 2.83 14.86 77.50
N SER A 319 2.68 15.76 76.52
CA SER A 319 1.63 16.79 76.51
C SER A 319 0.23 16.23 76.22
N LYS A 320 0.10 15.18 75.40
CA LYS A 320 -1.19 14.55 75.09
C LYS A 320 -1.61 13.42 76.05
N LEU A 321 -0.67 12.71 76.67
CA LEU A 321 -0.98 11.57 77.56
C LEU A 321 -0.80 11.87 79.06
N GLY A 322 -0.17 12.99 79.44
CA GLY A 322 0.06 13.37 80.84
C GLY A 322 -1.21 13.61 81.70
N LYS A 323 -2.38 13.74 81.06
CA LYS A 323 -3.69 13.86 81.73
C LYS A 323 -4.39 12.52 81.98
N LYS A 324 -3.93 11.40 81.41
CA LYS A 324 -4.56 10.08 81.62
C LYS A 324 -4.00 9.38 82.87
N ARG A 325 -4.89 8.86 83.72
CA ARG A 325 -4.60 8.28 85.05
C ARG A 325 -3.58 7.13 85.01
N TRP A 326 -3.57 6.34 83.92
CA TRP A 326 -2.63 5.25 83.70
C TRP A 326 -1.19 5.72 83.40
N PHE A 327 -1.01 6.88 82.74
CA PHE A 327 0.31 7.41 82.38
C PHE A 327 1.05 7.98 83.60
N ARG A 328 0.31 8.61 84.54
CA ARG A 328 0.85 9.05 85.84
C ARG A 328 1.30 7.89 86.73
N GLY A 329 0.61 6.76 86.66
CA GLY A 329 0.99 5.54 87.40
C GLY A 329 2.31 4.92 86.92
N VAL A 330 2.61 5.04 85.63
CA VAL A 330 3.87 4.55 85.04
C VAL A 330 5.02 5.55 85.27
N SER A 331 4.77 6.86 85.17
CA SER A 331 5.81 7.87 85.40
C SER A 331 6.22 7.99 86.88
N ALA A 332 5.29 7.79 87.82
CA ALA A 332 5.59 7.80 89.26
C ALA A 332 6.48 6.63 89.69
N LYS A 333 6.35 5.45 89.06
CA LYS A 333 7.23 4.30 89.31
C LYS A 333 8.65 4.49 88.76
N PHE A 334 8.83 5.30 87.71
CA PHE A 334 10.15 5.64 87.16
C PHE A 334 10.86 6.77 87.93
N SER A 335 10.13 7.63 88.64
CA SER A 335 10.69 8.73 89.44
C SER A 335 11.24 8.31 90.81
N GLN A 336 10.95 7.09 91.28
CA GLN A 336 11.42 6.60 92.59
C GLN A 336 12.84 6.00 92.58
N ILE A 337 13.53 5.97 91.44
CA ILE A 337 14.85 5.29 91.31
C ILE A 337 16.05 6.21 91.64
N ASN A 338 15.86 7.52 91.89
CA ASN A 338 16.98 8.41 92.23
C ASN A 338 16.74 9.18 93.55
N VAL A 339 17.05 8.54 94.68
CA VAL A 339 17.30 9.23 95.96
C VAL A 339 18.63 8.73 96.54
N LYS A 340 19.49 9.69 96.91
CA LYS A 340 20.88 9.56 97.38
C LYS A 340 21.01 8.61 98.61
N LYS A 341 22.01 7.72 98.58
CA LYS A 341 22.47 6.94 99.75
C LYS A 341 23.32 7.81 100.68
N LYS A 342 22.97 7.88 101.97
CA LYS A 342 23.90 8.16 103.09
C LYS A 342 24.56 6.84 103.53
N LYS A 343 25.81 6.94 103.98
CA LYS A 343 26.65 5.84 104.51
C LYS A 343 26.15 5.40 105.89
N GLU A 344 26.12 4.10 106.18
CA GLU A 344 26.99 3.49 107.21
C GLU A 344 26.91 1.95 107.27
N PHE A 345 28.07 1.42 107.69
CA PHE A 345 28.51 0.12 108.20
C PHE A 345 28.27 -1.22 107.47
N LYS A 346 29.42 -1.92 107.32
CA LYS A 346 29.60 -3.29 106.85
C LYS A 346 29.23 -4.25 107.97
N GLU A 347 28.64 -5.40 107.62
CA GLU A 347 29.19 -6.68 108.08
C GLU A 347 28.79 -7.87 107.21
N PHE A 348 29.79 -8.75 107.11
CA PHE A 348 29.86 -10.14 106.65
C PHE A 348 29.14 -10.59 105.37
N LYS A 349 29.97 -10.82 104.35
CA LYS A 349 29.70 -11.76 103.25
C LYS A 349 29.94 -13.18 103.74
N ILE A 350 28.94 -14.04 103.57
CA ILE A 350 29.16 -15.47 103.34
C ILE A 350 28.54 -15.81 101.98
N ASP A 351 29.34 -16.57 101.26
CA ASP A 351 29.08 -17.33 100.05
C ASP A 351 29.31 -16.70 98.67
N GLY A 352 30.14 -17.43 97.93
CA GLY A 352 30.62 -17.09 96.63
C GLY A 352 29.88 -17.89 95.57
N TYR A 353 29.29 -17.18 94.61
CA TYR A 353 29.20 -17.66 93.25
C TYR A 353 29.44 -16.50 92.29
N LYS A 354 30.39 -16.70 91.36
CA LYS A 354 30.65 -15.83 90.20
C LYS A 354 29.32 -15.58 89.48
N GLN A 355 28.78 -14.36 89.56
CA GLN A 355 27.77 -13.89 88.62
C GLN A 355 28.40 -13.70 87.23
N LYS A 356 28.65 -14.81 86.53
CA LYS A 356 28.86 -14.79 85.08
C LYS A 356 27.53 -14.39 84.46
N ASN A 357 27.56 -13.37 83.61
CA ASN A 357 26.46 -12.95 82.72
C ASN A 357 25.40 -11.92 83.16
N GLN A 358 25.72 -10.96 84.04
CA GLN A 358 24.85 -9.75 84.16
C GLN A 358 24.72 -8.97 82.83
N ARG A 359 25.76 -8.93 81.98
CA ARG A 359 25.69 -8.31 80.66
C ARG A 359 24.75 -9.06 79.71
N ALA A 360 24.84 -10.39 79.64
CA ALA A 360 23.92 -11.19 78.81
C ALA A 360 22.48 -11.16 79.32
N HIS A 361 22.26 -11.07 80.64
CA HIS A 361 20.91 -10.93 81.19
C HIS A 361 20.29 -9.56 80.83
N ARG A 362 21.07 -8.47 80.90
CA ARG A 362 20.63 -7.13 80.46
C ARG A 362 20.42 -7.09 78.94
N PHE A 363 21.25 -7.79 78.16
CA PHE A 363 21.11 -7.90 76.71
C PHE A 363 19.87 -8.72 76.32
N LYS A 364 19.57 -9.82 77.02
CA LYS A 364 18.33 -10.60 76.84
C LYS A 364 17.09 -9.74 77.13
N ILE A 365 17.09 -8.98 78.22
CA ILE A 365 15.98 -8.07 78.54
C ILE A 365 15.81 -7.01 77.44
N LEU A 366 16.91 -6.40 76.97
CA LEU A 366 16.87 -5.39 75.92
C LEU A 366 16.41 -5.98 74.58
N LEU A 367 16.82 -7.21 74.26
CA LEU A 367 16.34 -7.99 73.11
C LEU A 367 14.83 -8.24 73.21
N PHE A 368 14.31 -8.70 74.35
CA PHE A 368 12.87 -8.91 74.55
C PHE A 368 12.06 -7.62 74.45
N ILE A 369 12.59 -6.49 74.93
CA ILE A 369 11.96 -5.17 74.77
C ILE A 369 11.98 -4.75 73.29
N LEU A 370 13.09 -4.96 72.57
CA LEU A 370 13.19 -4.70 71.13
C LEU A 370 12.21 -5.58 70.33
N LEU A 371 12.09 -6.86 70.69
CA LEU A 371 11.17 -7.81 70.08
C LEU A 371 9.72 -7.39 70.36
N GLY A 372 9.40 -6.99 71.60
CA GLY A 372 8.08 -6.46 71.96
C GLY A 372 7.72 -5.18 71.22
N ILE A 373 8.67 -4.25 71.05
CA ILE A 373 8.48 -3.04 70.23
C ILE A 373 8.32 -3.41 68.76
N SER A 374 9.10 -4.37 68.25
CA SER A 374 9.03 -4.81 66.87
C SER A 374 7.71 -5.52 66.56
N VAL A 375 7.18 -6.31 67.49
CA VAL A 375 5.87 -6.97 67.38
C VAL A 375 4.74 -5.95 67.48
N LEU A 376 4.84 -4.94 68.34
CA LEU A 376 3.85 -3.85 68.43
C LEU A 376 3.85 -2.99 67.17
N VAL A 377 5.01 -2.56 66.69
CA VAL A 377 5.14 -1.75 65.47
C VAL A 377 4.72 -2.58 64.25
N GLY A 378 5.13 -3.85 64.17
CA GLY A 378 4.72 -4.78 63.13
C GLY A 378 3.22 -5.06 63.15
N GLY A 379 2.63 -5.27 64.33
CA GLY A 379 1.20 -5.50 64.50
C GLY A 379 0.33 -4.27 64.16
N VAL A 380 0.78 -3.06 64.54
CA VAL A 380 0.13 -1.80 64.14
C VAL A 380 0.25 -1.57 62.64
N LYS A 381 1.43 -1.79 62.05
CA LYS A 381 1.61 -1.69 60.60
C LYS A 381 0.74 -2.73 59.86
N PHE A 382 0.73 -3.97 60.31
CA PHE A 382 -0.09 -5.04 59.73
C PHE A 382 -1.60 -4.74 59.80
N THR A 383 -2.06 -4.12 60.90
CA THR A 383 -3.48 -3.72 61.03
C THR A 383 -3.84 -2.53 60.14
N ILE A 384 -2.92 -1.57 59.95
CA ILE A 384 -3.10 -0.46 59.00
C ILE A 384 -3.11 -1.01 57.57
N ASP A 385 -2.13 -1.85 57.20
CA ASP A 385 -2.02 -2.46 55.88
C ASP A 385 -3.25 -3.35 55.57
N GLN A 386 -3.78 -4.09 56.54
CA GLN A 386 -5.04 -4.83 56.37
C GLN A 386 -6.26 -3.91 56.20
N LYS A 387 -6.30 -2.77 56.88
CA LYS A 387 -7.39 -1.81 56.75
C LYS A 387 -7.38 -1.17 55.36
N GLU A 388 -6.21 -0.74 54.90
CA GLU A 388 -6.02 -0.19 53.55
C GLU A 388 -6.33 -1.24 52.46
N ALA A 389 -5.93 -2.51 52.65
CA ALA A 389 -6.28 -3.58 51.73
C ALA A 389 -7.79 -3.85 51.68
N ARG A 390 -8.49 -3.76 52.81
CA ARG A 390 -9.97 -3.87 52.85
C ARG A 390 -10.66 -2.70 52.16
N GLU A 391 -10.15 -1.49 52.33
CA GLU A 391 -10.70 -0.30 51.65
C GLU A 391 -10.49 -0.42 50.13
N ARG A 392 -9.31 -0.84 49.67
CA ARG A 392 -9.03 -1.13 48.26
C ARG A 392 -9.93 -2.23 47.70
N SER A 393 -10.08 -3.33 48.42
CA SER A 393 -10.95 -4.44 48.03
C SER A 393 -12.43 -4.02 47.94
N LYS A 394 -12.90 -3.15 48.85
CA LYS A 394 -14.26 -2.61 48.79
C LYS A 394 -14.47 -1.75 47.54
N THR A 395 -13.53 -0.84 47.24
CA THR A 395 -13.58 -0.02 46.02
C THR A 395 -13.54 -0.89 44.76
N ALA A 396 -12.62 -1.87 44.71
CA ALA A 396 -12.51 -2.79 43.58
C ALA A 396 -13.80 -3.58 43.36
N ASN A 397 -14.42 -4.10 44.43
CA ASN A 397 -15.67 -4.86 44.30
C ASN A 397 -16.87 -4.00 43.85
N THR A 398 -16.93 -2.73 44.24
CA THR A 398 -17.94 -1.81 43.69
C THR A 398 -17.77 -1.65 42.19
N ILE A 399 -16.52 -1.39 41.74
CA ILE A 399 -16.19 -1.28 40.32
C ILE A 399 -16.53 -2.58 39.57
N PHE A 400 -16.16 -3.73 40.13
CA PHE A 400 -16.44 -5.04 39.53
C PHE A 400 -17.93 -5.29 39.34
N THR A 401 -18.77 -4.89 40.29
CA THR A 401 -20.23 -5.04 40.18
C THR A 401 -20.77 -4.17 39.04
N GLU A 402 -20.31 -2.93 38.94
CA GLU A 402 -20.71 -2.03 37.85
C GLU A 402 -20.23 -2.52 36.48
N VAL A 403 -19.03 -3.11 36.42
CA VAL A 403 -18.49 -3.72 35.20
C VAL A 403 -19.30 -4.95 34.80
N GLU A 404 -19.68 -5.82 35.75
CA GLU A 404 -20.55 -6.97 35.47
C GLU A 404 -21.90 -6.55 34.90
N ASP A 405 -22.53 -5.50 35.44
CA ASP A 405 -23.80 -4.97 34.92
C ASP A 405 -23.67 -4.46 33.47
N LEU A 406 -22.57 -3.76 33.18
CA LEU A 406 -22.25 -3.29 31.82
C LEU A 406 -21.99 -4.47 30.87
N LEU A 407 -21.27 -5.49 31.31
CA LEU A 407 -20.99 -6.69 30.52
C LEU A 407 -22.25 -7.51 30.23
N ASN A 408 -23.14 -7.66 31.22
CA ASN A 408 -24.43 -8.32 31.03
C ASN A 408 -25.29 -7.58 30.01
N THR A 409 -25.31 -6.25 30.08
CA THR A 409 -26.00 -5.41 29.10
C THR A 409 -25.41 -5.59 27.70
N ALA A 410 -24.09 -5.51 27.57
CA ALA A 410 -23.39 -5.71 26.31
C ALA A 410 -23.65 -7.11 25.71
N ASN A 411 -23.56 -8.16 26.52
CA ASN A 411 -23.75 -9.53 26.06
C ASN A 411 -25.20 -9.78 25.59
N SER A 412 -26.19 -9.23 26.30
CA SER A 412 -27.61 -9.36 25.92
C SER A 412 -27.97 -8.67 24.60
N LYS A 413 -27.18 -7.67 24.18
CA LYS A 413 -27.44 -6.83 23.00
C LYS A 413 -26.47 -7.06 21.84
N LEU A 414 -25.49 -7.96 22.00
CA LEU A 414 -24.39 -8.20 21.05
C LEU A 414 -24.88 -8.44 19.61
N GLY A 415 -26.01 -9.13 19.44
CA GLY A 415 -26.61 -9.43 18.14
C GLY A 415 -27.64 -8.44 17.61
N THR A 416 -28.04 -7.43 18.39
CA THR A 416 -29.17 -6.54 18.05
C THR A 416 -28.83 -5.06 18.00
N ASP A 417 -27.92 -4.58 18.86
CA ASP A 417 -27.64 -3.15 19.02
C ASP A 417 -26.15 -2.92 19.28
N ARG A 418 -25.40 -2.75 18.19
CA ARG A 418 -23.93 -2.58 18.22
C ARG A 418 -23.50 -1.30 18.93
N GLU A 419 -24.28 -0.22 18.85
CA GLU A 419 -23.95 1.06 19.48
C GLU A 419 -24.00 0.96 21.00
N THR A 420 -25.07 0.38 21.54
CA THR A 420 -25.16 0.15 22.99
C THR A 420 -24.04 -0.78 23.47
N VAL A 421 -23.76 -1.86 22.74
CA VAL A 421 -22.68 -2.80 23.09
C VAL A 421 -21.33 -2.08 23.13
N SER A 422 -21.03 -1.29 22.09
CA SER A 422 -19.79 -0.50 22.02
C SER A 422 -19.66 0.44 23.20
N MET A 423 -20.72 1.15 23.56
CA MET A 423 -20.73 2.08 24.70
C MET A 423 -20.52 1.35 26.03
N SER A 424 -21.22 0.23 26.24
CA SER A 424 -21.11 -0.57 27.46
C SER A 424 -19.72 -1.19 27.63
N VAL A 425 -19.13 -1.72 26.55
CA VAL A 425 -17.76 -2.25 26.56
C VAL A 425 -16.74 -1.15 26.83
N PHE A 426 -16.90 0.02 26.22
CA PHE A 426 -16.02 1.17 26.48
C PHE A 426 -16.09 1.62 27.95
N GLN A 427 -17.29 1.80 28.50
CA GLN A 427 -17.48 2.15 29.90
C GLN A 427 -16.93 1.08 30.85
N ALA A 428 -17.12 -0.20 30.53
CA ALA A 428 -16.59 -1.31 31.33
C ALA A 428 -15.06 -1.30 31.35
N SER A 429 -14.43 -1.08 30.19
CA SER A 429 -12.97 -0.95 30.09
C SER A 429 -12.43 0.26 30.86
N ASP A 430 -13.11 1.41 30.78
CA ASP A 430 -12.69 2.63 31.47
C ASP A 430 -12.79 2.46 33.00
N LYS A 431 -13.88 1.87 33.48
CA LYS A 431 -14.05 1.53 34.90
C LYS A 431 -13.02 0.53 35.41
N LEU A 432 -12.64 -0.47 34.60
CA LEU A 432 -11.55 -1.39 34.99
C LEU A 432 -10.20 -0.66 35.14
N ASN A 433 -9.97 0.45 34.42
CA ASN A 433 -8.75 1.25 34.60
C ASN A 433 -8.72 2.03 35.93
N GLU A 434 -9.88 2.23 36.57
CA GLU A 434 -10.01 2.89 37.87
C GLU A 434 -9.76 1.94 39.06
N VAL A 435 -9.58 0.64 38.79
CA VAL A 435 -9.31 -0.37 39.83
C VAL A 435 -7.92 -0.12 40.46
N PRO A 436 -7.80 -0.14 41.81
CA PRO A 436 -6.52 0.07 42.48
C PRO A 436 -5.43 -0.93 42.03
N GLU A 437 -4.21 -0.47 41.73
CA GLU A 437 -3.11 -1.32 41.21
C GLU A 437 -2.70 -2.48 42.16
N GLU A 438 -2.77 -2.25 43.47
CA GLU A 438 -2.36 -3.23 44.48
C GLU A 438 -3.58 -3.99 45.03
N LEU A 439 -3.97 -5.06 44.33
CA LEU A 439 -5.08 -5.96 44.68
C LEU A 439 -4.61 -7.19 45.48
N GLY A 440 -5.51 -7.72 46.32
CA GLY A 440 -5.35 -9.07 46.87
C GLY A 440 -5.55 -10.14 45.79
N ASN A 441 -5.02 -11.36 46.00
CA ASN A 441 -5.06 -12.43 44.98
C ASN A 441 -6.47 -12.68 44.41
N LYS A 442 -7.51 -12.72 45.26
CA LYS A 442 -8.91 -12.94 44.82
C LYS A 442 -9.44 -11.80 43.95
N ASP A 443 -9.20 -10.56 44.35
CA ASP A 443 -9.64 -9.39 43.59
C ASP A 443 -8.89 -9.29 42.27
N LYS A 444 -7.62 -9.73 42.23
CA LYS A 444 -6.83 -9.83 41.02
C LYS A 444 -7.36 -10.90 40.05
N GLU A 445 -7.71 -12.09 40.56
CA GLU A 445 -8.35 -13.13 39.74
C GLU A 445 -9.66 -12.63 39.12
N LYS A 446 -10.48 -11.92 39.91
CA LYS A 446 -11.73 -11.32 39.43
C LYS A 446 -11.50 -10.20 38.42
N TYR A 447 -10.50 -9.34 38.64
CA TYR A 447 -10.07 -8.34 37.66
C TYR A 447 -9.67 -9.00 36.33
N ASP A 448 -8.83 -10.03 36.39
CA ASP A 448 -8.34 -10.76 35.20
C ASP A 448 -9.49 -11.48 34.48
N GLU A 449 -10.50 -11.96 35.20
CA GLU A 449 -11.73 -12.54 34.65
C GLU A 449 -12.58 -11.50 33.92
N LEU A 450 -12.90 -10.38 34.58
CA LEU A 450 -13.71 -9.31 33.98
C LEU A 450 -13.02 -8.67 32.79
N ASN A 451 -11.71 -8.46 32.88
CA ASN A 451 -10.92 -7.97 31.76
C ASN A 451 -10.96 -8.93 30.57
N ARG A 452 -10.89 -10.25 30.81
CA ARG A 452 -11.06 -11.26 29.77
C ARG A 452 -12.47 -11.23 29.16
N GLN A 453 -13.51 -11.01 29.95
CA GLN A 453 -14.89 -10.87 29.44
C GLN A 453 -15.06 -9.59 28.61
N VAL A 454 -14.55 -8.44 29.07
CA VAL A 454 -14.53 -7.18 28.31
C VAL A 454 -13.86 -7.40 26.96
N LEU A 455 -12.68 -8.03 26.95
CA LEU A 455 -11.95 -8.35 25.74
C LEU A 455 -12.73 -9.30 24.83
N GLY A 456 -13.32 -10.38 25.36
CA GLY A 456 -14.09 -11.34 24.57
C GLY A 456 -15.33 -10.74 23.91
N ILE A 457 -16.06 -9.86 24.61
CA ILE A 457 -17.21 -9.13 24.03
C ILE A 457 -16.73 -8.11 23.00
N SER A 458 -15.62 -7.39 23.27
CA SER A 458 -15.02 -6.46 22.31
C SER A 458 -14.57 -7.16 21.04
N ASP A 459 -13.89 -8.30 21.18
CA ASP A 459 -13.43 -9.11 20.07
C ASP A 459 -14.61 -9.65 19.25
N SER A 460 -15.69 -10.09 19.92
CA SER A 460 -16.91 -10.52 19.24
C SER A 460 -17.63 -9.37 18.53
N LEU A 461 -17.65 -8.17 19.11
CA LEU A 461 -18.27 -6.99 18.50
C LEU A 461 -17.55 -6.60 17.21
N TYR A 462 -16.21 -6.65 17.20
CA TYR A 462 -15.37 -6.20 16.08
C TYR A 462 -14.79 -7.35 15.23
N ASN A 463 -15.33 -8.56 15.38
CA ASN A 463 -14.91 -9.77 14.67
C ASN A 463 -13.39 -10.03 14.75
N ARG A 464 -12.78 -9.85 15.93
CA ARG A 464 -11.35 -10.06 16.13
C ARG A 464 -11.05 -11.50 16.55
N ASN A 465 -10.18 -12.15 15.79
CA ASN A 465 -9.63 -13.47 16.04
C ASN A 465 -8.19 -13.32 16.53
N ARG A 466 -7.95 -13.60 17.82
CA ARG A 466 -6.60 -13.58 18.41
C ARG A 466 -5.85 -14.85 18.03
N LEU A 467 -4.74 -14.69 17.32
CA LEU A 467 -3.89 -15.79 16.89
C LEU A 467 -2.97 -16.25 18.02
N SER A 468 -2.73 -17.56 18.07
CA SER A 468 -1.94 -18.22 19.10
C SER A 468 -1.16 -19.40 18.53
N SER A 469 0.16 -19.32 18.64
CA SER A 469 1.06 -20.42 18.27
C SER A 469 0.84 -21.69 19.10
N LYS A 470 0.25 -21.57 20.30
CA LYS A 470 -0.10 -22.72 21.15
C LYS A 470 -1.33 -23.46 20.68
N GLU A 471 -2.29 -22.74 20.10
CA GLU A 471 -3.56 -23.29 19.60
C GLU A 471 -3.47 -23.71 18.13
N GLY A 472 -2.35 -23.40 17.47
CA GLY A 472 -2.11 -23.74 16.06
C GLY A 472 -2.89 -22.86 15.08
N SER A 473 -3.42 -21.71 15.52
CA SER A 473 -4.06 -20.73 14.62
C SER A 473 -3.03 -19.91 13.82
N ILE A 474 -1.77 -19.90 14.27
CA ILE A 474 -0.63 -19.38 13.51
C ILE A 474 0.57 -20.30 13.72
N GLU A 475 1.31 -20.59 12.65
CA GLU A 475 2.54 -21.38 12.71
C GLU A 475 3.59 -20.90 11.73
N LYS A 476 4.86 -21.17 12.05
CA LYS A 476 5.97 -20.94 11.13
C LYS A 476 5.94 -22.01 10.03
N TYR A 477 5.62 -21.61 8.81
CA TYR A 477 5.43 -22.52 7.68
C TYR A 477 6.75 -22.88 6.99
N TYR A 478 7.56 -21.85 6.71
CA TYR A 478 8.85 -21.96 6.03
C TYR A 478 9.76 -20.81 6.46
N ASP A 479 11.08 -21.02 6.46
CA ASP A 479 12.07 -19.96 6.69
C ASP A 479 13.25 -20.11 5.76
N SER A 480 13.35 -19.16 4.83
CA SER A 480 14.36 -19.20 3.80
C SER A 480 15.78 -19.01 4.35
N PHE A 481 15.93 -18.30 5.48
CA PHE A 481 17.22 -18.07 6.13
C PHE A 481 17.83 -19.37 6.69
N THR A 482 16.98 -20.29 7.15
CA THR A 482 17.44 -21.60 7.65
C THR A 482 17.97 -22.50 6.53
N GLN A 483 17.46 -22.32 5.30
CA GLN A 483 17.87 -23.11 4.14
C GLN A 483 19.10 -22.48 3.46
N ASN A 484 19.14 -21.15 3.38
CA ASN A 484 20.24 -20.41 2.78
C ASN A 484 20.47 -19.09 3.52
N GLN A 485 21.67 -18.90 4.09
CA GLN A 485 22.00 -17.70 4.86
C GLN A 485 22.07 -16.42 4.01
N ASP A 486 22.30 -16.56 2.70
CA ASP A 486 22.28 -15.44 1.75
C ASP A 486 20.84 -15.07 1.34
N SER A 487 19.83 -15.81 1.79
CA SER A 487 18.44 -15.59 1.39
C SER A 487 17.90 -14.22 1.83
N SER A 488 17.31 -13.50 0.87
CA SER A 488 16.62 -12.23 1.07
C SER A 488 15.34 -12.21 0.23
N PRO A 489 14.28 -12.91 0.67
CA PRO A 489 13.03 -12.95 -0.08
C PRO A 489 12.40 -11.57 -0.09
N LYS A 490 11.77 -11.19 -1.21
CA LYS A 490 11.22 -9.84 -1.40
C LYS A 490 9.72 -9.81 -1.58
N ASP A 491 9.15 -10.88 -2.13
CA ASP A 491 7.73 -10.93 -2.43
C ASP A 491 7.25 -12.38 -2.51
N ILE A 492 5.92 -12.55 -2.40
CA ILE A 492 5.24 -13.84 -2.43
C ILE A 492 3.98 -13.77 -3.30
N ALA A 493 3.80 -14.77 -4.15
CA ALA A 493 2.56 -14.99 -4.90
C ALA A 493 2.10 -16.44 -4.73
N ILE A 494 0.89 -16.75 -5.20
CA ILE A 494 0.37 -18.13 -5.22
C ILE A 494 -0.04 -18.49 -6.65
N PHE A 495 0.60 -19.51 -7.19
CA PHE A 495 0.31 -20.05 -8.51
C PHE A 495 -0.56 -21.30 -8.36
N ARG A 496 -1.53 -21.45 -9.25
CA ARG A 496 -2.37 -22.63 -9.33
C ARG A 496 -2.22 -23.28 -10.69
N ASP A 497 -1.86 -24.56 -10.70
CA ASP A 497 -1.72 -25.30 -11.94
C ASP A 497 -3.08 -25.80 -12.48
N SER A 498 -3.06 -26.34 -13.70
CA SER A 498 -4.24 -26.90 -14.36
C SER A 498 -4.84 -28.12 -13.63
N ASN A 499 -4.06 -28.80 -12.80
CA ASN A 499 -4.52 -29.92 -11.96
C ASN A 499 -5.08 -29.43 -10.61
N GLY A 500 -5.08 -28.12 -10.37
CA GLY A 500 -5.56 -27.51 -9.14
C GLY A 500 -4.59 -27.57 -7.97
N ARG A 501 -3.32 -27.94 -8.19
CA ARG A 501 -2.27 -27.83 -7.17
C ARG A 501 -1.86 -26.38 -6.99
N GLU A 502 -1.65 -25.98 -5.74
CA GLU A 502 -1.23 -24.64 -5.37
C GLU A 502 0.23 -24.61 -4.92
N LEU A 503 0.98 -23.66 -5.46
CA LEU A 503 2.39 -23.44 -5.20
C LEU A 503 2.59 -22.00 -4.76
N LEU A 504 3.21 -21.79 -3.60
CA LEU A 504 3.72 -20.47 -3.23
C LEU A 504 4.92 -20.17 -4.11
N ILE A 505 5.01 -18.97 -4.65
CA ILE A 505 6.11 -18.49 -5.47
C ILE A 505 6.82 -17.38 -4.70
N LEU A 506 8.12 -17.50 -4.51
CA LEU A 506 8.91 -16.51 -3.78
C LEU A 506 10.04 -15.97 -4.65
N THR A 507 10.19 -14.64 -4.67
CA THR A 507 11.37 -13.97 -5.22
C THR A 507 12.40 -13.78 -4.15
N ASP A 508 13.66 -14.07 -4.46
CA ASP A 508 14.77 -13.92 -3.52
C ASP A 508 15.94 -13.18 -4.19
N MET A 509 16.15 -11.94 -3.75
CA MET A 509 17.23 -11.09 -4.26
C MET A 509 18.61 -11.58 -3.84
N GLY A 510 18.73 -12.23 -2.68
CA GLY A 510 19.99 -12.65 -2.14
C GLY A 510 20.54 -13.88 -2.87
N THR A 511 19.68 -14.86 -3.12
CA THR A 511 20.02 -16.05 -3.93
C THR A 511 19.87 -15.84 -5.43
N LYS A 512 19.36 -14.67 -5.85
CA LYS A 512 19.05 -14.32 -7.26
C LYS A 512 18.17 -15.36 -7.94
N SER A 513 17.18 -15.86 -7.22
CA SER A 513 16.36 -16.96 -7.69
C SER A 513 14.88 -16.70 -7.42
N VAL A 514 14.05 -17.46 -8.13
CA VAL A 514 12.63 -17.59 -7.82
C VAL A 514 12.36 -19.05 -7.57
N PHE A 515 11.77 -19.36 -6.42
CA PHE A 515 11.49 -20.73 -6.02
C PHE A 515 10.03 -20.92 -5.66
N THR A 516 9.61 -22.16 -5.76
CA THR A 516 8.25 -22.62 -5.50
C THR A 516 8.23 -23.43 -4.22
N ILE A 517 7.16 -23.32 -3.44
CA ILE A 517 6.90 -24.14 -2.27
C ILE A 517 5.50 -24.72 -2.40
N SER A 518 5.39 -26.04 -2.48
CA SER A 518 4.08 -26.70 -2.47
C SER A 518 3.41 -26.55 -1.12
N ILE A 519 2.11 -26.21 -1.12
CA ILE A 519 1.34 -26.04 0.12
C ILE A 519 0.99 -27.36 0.82
N TYR A 520 1.19 -28.50 0.14
CA TYR A 520 0.80 -29.83 0.60
C TYR A 520 1.94 -30.59 1.27
N ASP A 521 3.06 -30.75 0.56
CA ASP A 521 4.22 -31.53 1.00
C ASP A 521 5.43 -30.65 1.38
N LYS A 522 5.27 -29.31 1.32
CA LYS A 522 6.32 -28.32 1.61
C LYS A 522 7.58 -28.47 0.73
N LYS A 523 7.48 -29.16 -0.40
CA LYS A 523 8.61 -29.33 -1.32
C LYS A 523 9.00 -27.98 -1.91
N VAL A 524 10.31 -27.68 -1.86
CA VAL A 524 10.90 -26.45 -2.39
C VAL A 524 11.66 -26.75 -3.67
N GLU A 525 11.35 -26.03 -4.76
CA GLU A 525 12.01 -26.19 -6.06
C GLU A 525 12.30 -24.82 -6.70
N ASN A 526 13.50 -24.65 -7.25
CA ASN A 526 13.84 -23.45 -8.01
C ASN A 526 13.20 -23.49 -9.40
N ILE A 527 12.66 -22.36 -9.85
CA ILE A 527 12.31 -22.17 -11.26
C ILE A 527 13.60 -22.03 -12.07
N SER A 528 13.68 -22.74 -13.19
CA SER A 528 14.87 -22.74 -14.04
C SER A 528 15.19 -21.34 -14.57
N ASP A 529 16.46 -20.92 -14.44
CA ASP A 529 16.99 -19.70 -15.06
C ASP A 529 18.25 -20.03 -15.86
N SER A 530 18.11 -20.92 -16.85
CA SER A 530 19.23 -21.32 -17.73
C SER A 530 19.90 -20.14 -18.44
N ASN A 531 19.14 -19.06 -18.65
CA ASN A 531 19.58 -17.84 -19.32
C ASN A 531 20.25 -16.82 -18.38
N LYS A 532 20.29 -17.10 -17.07
CA LYS A 532 20.85 -16.21 -16.02
C LYS A 532 20.26 -14.80 -16.05
N LEU A 533 18.96 -14.70 -16.33
CA LEU A 533 18.25 -13.43 -16.40
C LEU A 533 17.93 -12.85 -15.02
N LEU A 534 17.82 -13.68 -13.98
CA LEU A 534 17.55 -13.19 -12.64
C LEU A 534 18.83 -12.62 -12.01
N GLN A 535 18.80 -11.33 -11.69
CA GLN A 535 19.91 -10.61 -11.05
C GLN A 535 19.46 -9.92 -9.77
N LYS A 536 18.25 -9.36 -9.76
CA LYS A 536 17.60 -8.69 -8.63
C LYS A 536 16.07 -8.90 -8.70
N PRO A 537 15.58 -10.15 -8.57
CA PRO A 537 14.15 -10.43 -8.58
C PRO A 537 13.48 -9.82 -7.33
N SER A 538 12.62 -8.82 -7.53
CA SER A 538 12.05 -8.00 -6.44
C SER A 538 10.57 -8.25 -6.20
N LYS A 539 9.77 -8.38 -7.25
CA LYS A 539 8.31 -8.56 -7.18
C LYS A 539 7.86 -9.71 -8.05
N VAL A 540 6.75 -10.36 -7.70
CA VAL A 540 6.20 -11.49 -8.45
C VAL A 540 4.69 -11.36 -8.64
N TYR A 541 4.24 -11.69 -9.85
CA TYR A 541 2.84 -11.79 -10.17
C TYR A 541 2.55 -13.09 -10.92
N THR A 542 1.47 -13.76 -10.57
CA THR A 542 1.10 -15.07 -11.15
C THR A 542 -0.17 -14.95 -11.98
N THR A 543 -0.17 -15.63 -13.11
CA THR A 543 -1.36 -15.80 -13.96
C THR A 543 -1.53 -17.29 -14.27
N GLU A 544 -2.62 -17.66 -14.95
CA GLU A 544 -2.83 -19.04 -15.40
C GLU A 544 -1.75 -19.53 -16.37
N THR A 545 -1.04 -18.62 -17.05
CA THR A 545 -0.02 -19.00 -18.04
C THR A 545 1.38 -19.14 -17.44
N GLY A 546 1.58 -18.73 -16.19
CA GLY A 546 2.86 -18.81 -15.51
C GLY A 546 3.15 -17.64 -14.57
N VAL A 547 4.45 -17.44 -14.32
CA VAL A 547 4.99 -16.51 -13.32
C VAL A 547 5.68 -15.35 -14.03
N PHE A 548 5.34 -14.13 -13.63
CA PHE A 548 6.02 -12.90 -14.02
C PHE A 548 6.82 -12.38 -12.84
N VAL A 549 8.03 -11.92 -13.12
CA VAL A 549 8.96 -11.43 -12.10
C VAL A 549 9.48 -10.09 -12.56
N LEU A 550 9.39 -9.10 -11.69
CA LEU A 550 10.13 -7.88 -11.87
C LEU A 550 11.57 -8.12 -11.42
N ASP A 551 12.50 -8.02 -12.35
CA ASP A 551 13.92 -7.96 -12.07
C ASP A 551 14.42 -6.53 -12.18
N MET A 552 14.99 -5.98 -11.10
CA MET A 552 15.42 -4.57 -11.06
C MET A 552 16.60 -4.26 -12.01
N VAL A 553 17.14 -5.24 -12.72
CA VAL A 553 18.17 -5.06 -13.76
C VAL A 553 17.60 -5.34 -15.15
N ASN A 554 16.79 -6.39 -15.31
CA ASN A 554 16.32 -6.83 -16.62
C ASN A 554 14.89 -6.39 -16.98
N GLY A 555 14.16 -5.78 -16.06
CA GLY A 555 12.74 -5.44 -16.22
C GLY A 555 11.83 -6.62 -15.91
N ILE A 556 10.65 -6.67 -16.51
CA ILE A 556 9.69 -7.77 -16.27
C ILE A 556 10.07 -8.96 -17.15
N VAL A 557 10.29 -10.11 -16.52
CA VAL A 557 10.60 -11.40 -17.15
C VAL A 557 9.49 -12.41 -16.87
N LYS A 558 9.30 -13.38 -17.77
CA LYS A 558 8.25 -14.41 -17.65
C LYS A 558 8.86 -15.80 -17.63
N SER A 559 8.37 -16.65 -16.74
CA SER A 559 8.49 -18.10 -16.82
C SER A 559 7.12 -18.66 -17.13
N SER A 560 6.96 -19.24 -18.33
CA SER A 560 5.68 -19.85 -18.74
C SER A 560 5.52 -21.22 -18.09
N TYR A 561 4.30 -21.58 -17.72
CA TYR A 561 3.97 -22.90 -17.22
C TYR A 561 3.43 -23.77 -18.36
N LYS A 562 4.18 -24.81 -18.74
CA LYS A 562 3.82 -25.74 -19.84
C LYS A 562 4.12 -27.17 -19.43
N ASP A 563 3.22 -28.09 -19.77
CA ASP A 563 3.37 -29.53 -19.51
C ASP A 563 3.69 -29.87 -18.04
N GLY A 564 3.11 -29.10 -17.11
CA GLY A 564 3.29 -29.30 -15.67
C GLY A 564 4.59 -28.75 -15.09
N VAL A 565 5.39 -28.02 -15.89
CA VAL A 565 6.71 -27.51 -15.50
C VAL A 565 6.89 -26.04 -15.90
N PHE A 566 7.56 -25.27 -15.04
CA PHE A 566 7.99 -23.91 -15.35
C PHE A 566 9.15 -23.92 -16.36
N GLN A 567 8.97 -23.21 -17.46
CA GLN A 567 9.99 -23.01 -18.48
C GLN A 567 11.04 -21.99 -18.02
N PRO A 568 12.26 -21.98 -18.60
CA PRO A 568 13.25 -20.96 -18.28
C PRO A 568 12.71 -19.53 -18.47
N PHE A 569 13.19 -18.60 -17.63
CA PHE A 569 12.81 -17.20 -17.76
C PHE A 569 13.21 -16.62 -19.12
N VAL A 570 12.32 -15.81 -19.69
CA VAL A 570 12.52 -15.05 -20.93
C VAL A 570 12.22 -13.57 -20.71
N LYS A 571 12.93 -12.70 -21.44
CA LYS A 571 12.65 -11.27 -21.46
C LYS A 571 11.39 -10.98 -22.26
N LEU A 572 10.59 -10.02 -21.79
CA LEU A 572 9.43 -9.52 -22.50
C LEU A 572 9.79 -8.25 -23.25
N SER A 573 9.59 -8.28 -24.58
CA SER A 573 9.83 -7.13 -25.45
C SER A 573 8.99 -5.93 -25.01
N GLY A 574 9.60 -4.77 -24.79
CA GLY A 574 8.90 -3.55 -24.34
C GLY A 574 8.80 -3.38 -22.82
N LEU A 575 9.18 -4.39 -22.02
CA LEU A 575 9.18 -4.33 -20.54
C LEU A 575 10.59 -4.38 -19.93
N SER A 576 11.62 -4.00 -20.69
CA SER A 576 12.97 -3.83 -20.12
C SER A 576 13.00 -2.67 -19.13
N ILE A 577 13.96 -2.67 -18.20
CA ILE A 577 14.10 -1.57 -17.23
C ILE A 577 14.26 -0.22 -17.91
N GLU A 578 14.97 -0.15 -19.06
CA GLU A 578 15.11 1.09 -19.82
C GLU A 578 13.81 1.53 -20.50
N SER A 579 12.96 0.57 -20.89
CA SER A 579 11.67 0.84 -21.52
C SER A 579 10.66 1.40 -20.51
N LEU A 580 10.72 0.87 -19.28
CA LEU A 580 9.82 1.23 -18.19
C LEU A 580 10.15 2.60 -17.57
N LYS A 581 11.44 3.01 -17.51
CA LYS A 581 11.90 4.29 -16.93
C LYS A 581 11.23 4.63 -15.58
N LEU A 582 11.28 3.69 -14.66
CA LEU A 582 10.59 3.83 -13.39
C LEU A 582 11.47 4.60 -12.41
N ASN A 583 10.95 5.69 -11.87
CA ASN A 583 11.71 6.50 -10.91
C ASN A 583 11.46 6.00 -9.49
N SER A 584 10.20 5.67 -9.14
CA SER A 584 9.80 5.24 -7.81
C SER A 584 8.67 4.21 -7.85
N MET A 585 8.96 3.07 -8.49
CA MET A 585 8.03 1.94 -8.58
C MET A 585 7.80 1.27 -7.23
N VAL A 586 6.54 0.99 -6.92
CA VAL A 586 6.13 0.26 -5.72
C VAL A 586 5.66 -1.15 -6.02
N GLU A 587 4.84 -1.31 -7.06
CA GLU A 587 4.21 -2.59 -7.37
C GLU A 587 3.95 -2.76 -8.87
N PHE A 588 3.83 -4.00 -9.33
CA PHE A 588 3.33 -4.31 -10.67
C PHE A 588 2.28 -5.42 -10.65
N ALA A 589 1.40 -5.41 -11.65
CA ALA A 589 0.42 -6.46 -11.86
C ALA A 589 0.28 -6.80 -13.35
N MET A 590 0.03 -8.08 -13.65
CA MET A 590 -0.27 -8.54 -14.99
C MET A 590 -1.77 -8.83 -15.06
N LEU A 591 -2.54 -7.89 -15.59
CA LEU A 591 -4.00 -7.96 -15.57
C LEU A 591 -4.58 -8.24 -16.96
N THR A 592 -5.86 -8.59 -16.99
CA THR A 592 -6.63 -8.96 -18.18
C THR A 592 -6.18 -10.26 -18.84
N ILE A 593 -7.05 -10.84 -19.67
CA ILE A 593 -6.74 -12.05 -20.46
C ILE A 593 -5.52 -11.87 -21.39
N ASN A 594 -5.19 -10.63 -21.76
CA ASN A 594 -4.08 -10.32 -22.64
C ASN A 594 -2.75 -10.11 -21.87
N GLU A 595 -2.74 -10.24 -20.55
CA GLU A 595 -1.54 -10.05 -19.71
C GLU A 595 -0.92 -8.67 -19.91
N ASN A 596 -1.75 -7.62 -19.89
CA ASN A 596 -1.30 -6.24 -19.92
C ASN A 596 -0.53 -5.94 -18.62
N ALA A 597 0.58 -5.20 -18.75
CA ALA A 597 1.39 -4.83 -17.60
C ALA A 597 0.87 -3.52 -16.98
N TYR A 598 0.67 -3.53 -15.68
CA TYR A 598 0.29 -2.37 -14.88
C TYR A 598 1.39 -2.12 -13.86
N ILE A 599 1.86 -0.88 -13.77
CA ILE A 599 2.97 -0.51 -12.91
C ILE A 599 2.57 0.69 -12.06
N LEU A 600 2.67 0.56 -10.74
CA LEU A 600 2.32 1.61 -9.79
C LEU A 600 3.57 2.41 -9.44
N ASP A 601 3.60 3.67 -9.86
CA ASP A 601 4.71 4.59 -9.61
C ASP A 601 4.27 5.75 -8.72
N THR A 602 5.00 5.95 -7.62
CA THR A 602 4.69 6.95 -6.59
C THR A 602 5.15 8.36 -6.97
N GLU A 603 6.18 8.48 -7.80
CA GLU A 603 6.69 9.78 -8.24
C GLU A 603 5.79 10.37 -9.33
N GLU A 604 5.37 9.53 -10.29
CA GLU A 604 4.37 9.88 -11.32
C GLU A 604 2.94 9.93 -10.76
N LYS A 605 2.72 9.48 -9.51
CA LYS A 605 1.42 9.42 -8.82
C LYS A 605 0.34 8.72 -9.66
N SER A 606 0.76 7.67 -10.36
CA SER A 606 -0.03 7.04 -11.41
C SER A 606 0.15 5.53 -11.45
N LEU A 607 -0.94 4.82 -11.71
CA LEU A 607 -0.89 3.48 -12.28
C LEU A 607 -0.63 3.64 -13.78
N LEU A 608 0.54 3.24 -14.21
CA LEU A 608 0.97 3.21 -15.59
C LEU A 608 0.54 1.89 -16.23
N LYS A 609 0.27 1.89 -17.54
CA LYS A 609 -0.17 0.72 -18.30
C LYS A 609 0.68 0.52 -19.54
N SER A 610 1.02 -0.72 -19.83
CA SER A 610 1.56 -1.17 -21.11
C SER A 610 0.72 -2.34 -21.63
N VAL A 611 0.21 -2.20 -22.86
CA VAL A 611 -0.66 -3.19 -23.47
C VAL A 611 0.19 -4.22 -24.21
N ASN A 612 -0.19 -5.48 -24.10
CA ASN A 612 0.41 -6.59 -24.82
C ASN A 612 -0.29 -6.77 -26.18
N TYR A 613 0.50 -6.78 -27.25
CA TYR A 613 0.08 -7.12 -28.61
C TYR A 613 0.99 -8.24 -29.05
N ASP A 614 0.43 -9.43 -29.30
CA ASP A 614 1.13 -10.63 -29.77
C ASP A 614 2.47 -10.32 -30.49
N GLY A 615 3.58 -10.43 -29.75
CA GLY A 615 4.92 -10.02 -30.20
C GLY A 615 5.60 -8.91 -29.38
N GLY A 616 4.92 -8.28 -28.42
CA GLY A 616 5.54 -7.39 -27.43
C GLY A 616 4.58 -6.43 -26.72
N TYR A 617 5.14 -5.66 -25.79
CA TYR A 617 4.44 -4.66 -24.98
C TYR A 617 4.67 -3.25 -25.51
N SER A 618 3.70 -2.34 -25.34
CA SER A 618 3.91 -0.93 -25.73
C SER A 618 4.82 -0.16 -24.81
N LEU A 619 5.14 1.03 -25.28
CA LEU A 619 5.40 2.15 -24.41
C LEU A 619 4.36 2.22 -23.28
N ILE A 620 4.91 2.41 -22.08
CA ILE A 620 4.14 2.64 -20.88
C ILE A 620 3.53 4.05 -20.94
N SER A 621 2.26 4.17 -20.52
CA SER A 621 1.57 5.45 -20.43
C SER A 621 0.75 5.52 -19.13
N PRO A 622 0.52 6.72 -18.56
CA PRO A 622 -0.38 6.88 -17.43
C PRO A 622 -1.78 6.34 -17.75
N TYR A 623 -2.37 5.61 -16.81
CA TYR A 623 -3.69 5.00 -16.96
C TYR A 623 -4.67 5.47 -15.90
N LEU A 624 -4.28 5.43 -14.63
CA LEU A 624 -5.04 6.01 -13.51
C LEU A 624 -4.11 6.91 -12.71
N ASN A 625 -4.57 8.11 -12.35
CA ASN A 625 -3.72 9.09 -11.67
C ASN A 625 -4.47 9.63 -10.46
N LYS A 626 -3.80 9.73 -9.32
CA LYS A 626 -4.38 10.29 -8.09
C LYS A 626 -3.30 10.84 -7.18
N GLN A 627 -3.55 11.96 -6.51
CA GLN A 627 -2.53 12.60 -5.66
C GLN A 627 -2.08 11.68 -4.51
N GLU A 628 -3.01 10.91 -3.95
CA GLU A 628 -2.79 9.96 -2.86
C GLU A 628 -1.84 8.83 -3.25
N TYR A 629 -1.62 8.59 -4.54
CA TYR A 629 -0.70 7.56 -5.03
C TYR A 629 0.77 7.90 -4.78
N GLU A 630 1.09 9.12 -4.36
CA GLU A 630 2.40 9.44 -3.77
C GLU A 630 2.73 8.53 -2.58
N ASN A 631 1.71 8.02 -1.88
CA ASN A 631 1.83 7.08 -0.77
C ASN A 631 1.28 5.69 -1.11
N ALA A 632 1.22 5.34 -2.40
CA ALA A 632 0.73 4.04 -2.84
C ALA A 632 1.55 2.88 -2.25
N ARG A 633 0.88 1.76 -2.01
CA ARG A 633 1.46 0.53 -1.43
C ARG A 633 1.37 -0.65 -2.37
N GLU A 634 0.24 -0.81 -3.06
CA GLU A 634 -0.02 -2.03 -3.81
C GLU A 634 -1.11 -1.82 -4.86
N VAL A 635 -1.11 -2.70 -5.87
CA VAL A 635 -2.18 -2.82 -6.85
C VAL A 635 -2.56 -4.29 -6.97
N PHE A 636 -3.86 -4.58 -6.90
CA PHE A 636 -4.41 -5.92 -7.09
C PHE A 636 -5.77 -5.81 -7.74
N ALA A 637 -6.31 -6.92 -8.24
CA ALA A 637 -7.55 -6.90 -9.01
C ALA A 637 -8.37 -8.17 -8.82
N ASP A 638 -9.66 -8.04 -9.11
CA ASP A 638 -10.54 -9.15 -9.37
C ASP A 638 -11.10 -9.07 -10.81
N GLU A 639 -12.10 -9.88 -11.14
CA GLU A 639 -12.70 -9.94 -12.48
C GLU A 639 -13.26 -8.61 -12.97
N LEU A 640 -13.74 -7.74 -12.07
CA LEU A 640 -14.43 -6.49 -12.43
C LEU A 640 -13.71 -5.23 -11.96
N SER A 641 -12.88 -5.34 -10.93
CA SER A 641 -12.34 -4.20 -10.19
C SER A 641 -10.82 -4.25 -10.07
N VAL A 642 -10.20 -3.09 -10.20
CA VAL A 642 -8.81 -2.84 -9.81
C VAL A 642 -8.81 -2.07 -8.50
N TYR A 643 -8.00 -2.53 -7.55
CA TYR A 643 -7.82 -1.93 -6.24
C TYR A 643 -6.40 -1.39 -6.12
N ILE A 644 -6.26 -0.18 -5.59
CA ILE A 644 -4.97 0.43 -5.25
C ILE A 644 -5.03 0.83 -3.78
N THR A 645 -4.03 0.42 -3.02
CA THR A 645 -3.90 0.80 -1.62
C THR A 645 -2.87 1.91 -1.44
N ALA A 646 -3.09 2.79 -0.46
CA ALA A 646 -2.16 3.86 -0.13
C ALA A 646 -2.11 4.07 1.39
N LYS A 647 -0.99 4.59 1.89
CA LYS A 647 -0.77 4.94 3.30
C LYS A 647 -1.49 6.25 3.65
N VAL A 648 -2.83 6.18 3.65
CA VAL A 648 -3.75 7.22 4.09
C VAL A 648 -4.90 6.55 4.84
N GLU A 649 -5.67 7.33 5.61
CA GLU A 649 -6.82 6.80 6.36
C GLU A 649 -7.83 6.12 5.43
N ASN A 650 -8.09 4.83 5.64
CA ASN A 650 -8.91 3.97 4.78
C ASN A 650 -8.50 4.03 3.31
N GLY A 651 -7.19 4.09 3.04
CA GLY A 651 -6.62 4.25 1.70
C GLY A 651 -6.78 3.04 0.78
N ILE A 652 -8.01 2.73 0.39
CA ILE A 652 -8.36 1.72 -0.63
C ILE A 652 -9.14 2.44 -1.73
N PHE A 653 -8.59 2.47 -2.94
CA PHE A 653 -9.23 3.06 -4.11
C PHE A 653 -9.64 1.95 -5.07
N ARG A 654 -10.93 1.89 -5.39
CA ARG A 654 -11.50 0.90 -6.31
C ARG A 654 -11.85 1.56 -7.64
N TYR A 655 -11.52 0.87 -8.72
CA TYR A 655 -11.84 1.24 -10.10
C TYR A 655 -12.57 0.07 -10.76
N VAL A 656 -13.63 0.35 -11.48
CA VAL A 656 -14.43 -0.66 -12.18
C VAL A 656 -14.43 -0.40 -13.68
N ALA A 657 -14.58 -1.47 -14.48
CA ALA A 657 -14.65 -1.33 -15.93
C ALA A 657 -15.91 -0.54 -16.36
N GLY A 658 -15.71 0.57 -17.06
CA GLY A 658 -16.74 1.36 -17.72
C GLY A 658 -16.63 1.30 -19.25
N THR A 659 -17.48 2.06 -19.95
CA THR A 659 -17.54 2.06 -21.43
C THR A 659 -16.29 2.64 -22.09
N ASN A 660 -15.59 3.57 -21.43
CA ASN A 660 -14.42 4.29 -21.96
C ASN A 660 -13.16 4.03 -21.11
N GLY A 661 -13.07 2.87 -20.44
CA GLY A 661 -11.97 2.53 -19.54
C GLY A 661 -12.39 2.39 -18.08
N MET A 662 -11.42 2.42 -17.18
CA MET A 662 -11.66 2.25 -15.74
C MET A 662 -12.22 3.54 -15.14
N VAL A 663 -13.28 3.42 -14.34
CA VAL A 663 -13.94 4.53 -13.65
C VAL A 663 -13.79 4.32 -12.15
N GLU A 664 -13.46 5.39 -11.42
CA GLU A 664 -13.40 5.33 -9.95
C GLU A 664 -14.78 5.01 -9.39
N SER A 665 -14.83 3.99 -8.52
CA SER A 665 -16.02 3.58 -7.78
C SER A 665 -15.68 3.60 -6.29
N PRO A 666 -15.88 4.75 -5.61
CA PRO A 666 -15.53 4.90 -4.21
C PRO A 666 -16.14 3.82 -3.34
N ILE A 667 -15.37 3.34 -2.36
CA ILE A 667 -15.79 2.24 -1.48
C ILE A 667 -15.63 2.66 -0.02
N SER A 668 -16.66 2.43 0.79
CA SER A 668 -16.60 2.63 2.24
C SER A 668 -16.28 1.32 2.94
N ILE A 669 -15.70 1.40 4.15
CA ILE A 669 -15.37 0.22 4.96
C ILE A 669 -16.31 0.17 6.15
N ILE A 670 -16.93 -0.98 6.39
CA ILE A 670 -17.90 -1.18 7.46
C ILE A 670 -17.40 -2.25 8.43
N GLY A 671 -17.59 -1.99 9.74
CA GLY A 671 -17.34 -2.96 10.80
C GLY A 671 -16.01 -2.79 11.54
N LEU A 672 -15.14 -1.89 11.08
CA LEU A 672 -13.90 -1.52 11.77
C LEU A 672 -14.16 -0.58 12.95
N ASP A 673 -13.44 -0.80 14.04
CA ASP A 673 -13.33 0.10 15.19
C ASP A 673 -12.26 1.17 15.00
N THR A 674 -11.19 0.82 14.28
CA THR A 674 -10.08 1.70 13.94
C THR A 674 -9.87 1.68 12.43
N PRO A 675 -9.66 2.84 11.79
CA PRO A 675 -9.45 2.91 10.35
C PRO A 675 -8.17 2.18 9.94
N ILE A 676 -8.10 1.80 8.67
CA ILE A 676 -6.86 1.26 8.08
C ILE A 676 -5.91 2.43 7.87
N MET A 677 -4.68 2.34 8.38
CA MET A 677 -3.73 3.46 8.32
C MET A 677 -2.51 3.17 7.45
N ASP A 678 -2.07 1.92 7.36
CA ASP A 678 -0.94 1.53 6.49
C ASP A 678 -1.19 0.15 5.85
N PRO A 679 -2.01 0.08 4.78
CA PRO A 679 -2.30 -1.16 4.06
C PRO A 679 -1.06 -1.60 3.25
N LYS A 680 -0.16 -2.37 3.89
CA LYS A 680 1.18 -2.66 3.35
C LYS A 680 1.21 -3.85 2.37
N ALA A 681 0.30 -4.80 2.55
CA ALA A 681 0.18 -5.99 1.71
C ALA A 681 -1.30 -6.41 1.59
N SER A 682 -1.70 -6.98 0.46
CA SER A 682 -3.10 -7.18 0.11
C SER A 682 -3.24 -8.37 -0.84
N TYR A 683 -4.40 -9.02 -0.78
CA TYR A 683 -4.65 -10.16 -1.65
C TYR A 683 -6.14 -10.27 -1.99
N THR A 684 -6.42 -10.59 -3.23
CA THR A 684 -7.72 -11.10 -3.66
C THR A 684 -7.52 -12.01 -4.87
N THR A 685 -8.60 -12.70 -5.28
CA THR A 685 -8.63 -13.49 -6.50
C THR A 685 -9.74 -12.99 -7.42
N GLY A 686 -9.73 -13.46 -8.68
CA GLY A 686 -10.67 -13.02 -9.72
C GLY A 686 -12.14 -13.09 -9.33
N ASP A 687 -12.56 -14.11 -8.58
CA ASP A 687 -13.96 -14.32 -8.24
C ASP A 687 -14.46 -13.30 -7.19
N LEU A 688 -15.61 -12.66 -7.46
CA LEU A 688 -16.23 -11.68 -6.57
C LEU A 688 -16.72 -12.28 -5.25
N ASN A 689 -17.00 -13.58 -5.20
CA ASN A 689 -17.41 -14.27 -3.97
C ASN A 689 -16.24 -14.50 -3.01
N ARG A 690 -15.02 -14.40 -3.52
CA ARG A 690 -13.80 -14.54 -2.73
C ARG A 690 -13.58 -13.30 -1.89
N LYS A 691 -12.89 -13.47 -0.77
CA LYS A 691 -12.67 -12.37 0.15
C LYS A 691 -11.49 -11.52 -0.32
N LEU A 692 -11.45 -10.30 0.20
CA LEU A 692 -10.36 -9.36 0.02
C LEU A 692 -9.61 -9.28 1.34
N TYR A 693 -8.30 -9.42 1.29
CA TYR A 693 -7.43 -9.44 2.46
C TYR A 693 -6.50 -8.24 2.44
N ILE A 694 -6.34 -7.56 3.58
CA ILE A 694 -5.40 -6.45 3.76
C ILE A 694 -4.63 -6.64 5.04
N PHE A 695 -3.31 -6.50 5.00
CA PHE A 695 -2.46 -6.37 6.16
C PHE A 695 -2.24 -4.90 6.50
N ASP A 696 -2.75 -4.48 7.65
CA ASP A 696 -2.56 -3.13 8.20
C ASP A 696 -1.32 -3.12 9.10
N ASP A 697 -0.22 -2.55 8.59
CA ASP A 697 1.08 -2.54 9.27
C ASP A 697 1.09 -1.66 10.52
N LYS A 698 0.18 -0.69 10.61
CA LYS A 698 0.06 0.20 11.75
C LYS A 698 -0.49 -0.51 12.98
N GLU A 699 -1.57 -1.26 12.79
CA GLU A 699 -2.28 -2.00 13.85
C GLU A 699 -1.84 -3.47 13.93
N LYS A 700 -0.94 -3.92 13.04
CA LYS A 700 -0.39 -5.29 12.97
C LYS A 700 -1.49 -6.36 12.93
N ARG A 701 -2.41 -6.21 11.97
CA ARG A 701 -3.58 -7.09 11.81
C ARG A 701 -3.82 -7.44 10.34
N VAL A 702 -4.39 -8.62 10.12
CA VAL A 702 -4.94 -9.02 8.81
C VAL A 702 -6.45 -8.79 8.85
N LEU A 703 -6.96 -8.07 7.87
CA LEU A 703 -8.38 -7.76 7.70
C LEU A 703 -8.93 -8.60 6.55
N GLN A 704 -10.03 -9.30 6.79
CA GLN A 704 -10.75 -10.07 5.79
C GLN A 704 -12.09 -9.38 5.50
N PHE A 705 -12.30 -9.01 4.25
CA PHE A 705 -13.47 -8.30 3.77
C PHE A 705 -14.29 -9.13 2.79
N GLU A 706 -15.60 -8.96 2.85
CA GLU A 706 -16.50 -9.31 1.76
C GLU A 706 -16.57 -8.16 0.76
N LYS A 707 -16.38 -8.49 -0.52
CA LYS A 707 -16.43 -7.55 -1.64
C LYS A 707 -17.88 -7.19 -1.99
N PRO A 708 -18.13 -5.96 -2.48
CA PRO A 708 -19.45 -5.57 -2.96
C PRO A 708 -19.82 -6.34 -4.23
N ILE A 709 -21.08 -6.73 -4.34
CA ILE A 709 -21.66 -7.28 -5.58
C ILE A 709 -22.77 -6.33 -6.01
N GLU A 710 -22.61 -5.72 -7.19
CA GLU A 710 -23.51 -4.66 -7.66
C GLU A 710 -24.47 -5.12 -8.77
N SER A 711 -24.27 -6.33 -9.29
CA SER A 711 -25.08 -6.95 -10.35
C SER A 711 -25.82 -8.20 -9.84
N GLN A 712 -27.00 -8.48 -10.40
CA GLN A 712 -27.86 -9.62 -10.04
C GLN A 712 -28.24 -9.69 -8.54
N GLU A 713 -27.44 -10.39 -7.73
CA GLU A 713 -27.60 -10.52 -6.28
C GLU A 713 -26.82 -9.43 -5.56
N LYS A 714 -27.44 -8.24 -5.47
CA LYS A 714 -26.80 -7.08 -4.82
C LYS A 714 -26.40 -7.39 -3.38
N ARG A 715 -25.12 -7.23 -3.06
CA ARG A 715 -24.54 -7.41 -1.73
C ARG A 715 -23.72 -6.18 -1.38
N HIS A 716 -24.11 -5.48 -0.30
CA HIS A 716 -23.43 -4.31 0.27
C HIS A 716 -22.79 -3.37 -0.79
N PRO A 717 -23.59 -2.78 -1.69
CA PRO A 717 -23.05 -2.02 -2.83
C PRO A 717 -22.20 -0.84 -2.35
N ASN A 718 -21.04 -0.62 -2.98
CA ASN A 718 -20.02 0.36 -2.57
C ASN A 718 -19.48 0.22 -1.13
N GLU A 719 -19.64 -0.95 -0.50
CA GLU A 719 -19.20 -1.19 0.87
C GLU A 719 -18.29 -2.44 0.91
N LEU A 720 -17.13 -2.34 1.58
CA LEU A 720 -16.36 -3.49 2.05
C LEU A 720 -16.84 -3.85 3.45
N LEU A 721 -17.51 -5.00 3.57
CA LEU A 721 -17.97 -5.50 4.85
C LEU A 721 -16.86 -6.31 5.52
N LEU A 722 -16.45 -5.89 6.71
CA LEU A 722 -15.49 -6.64 7.51
C LEU A 722 -16.10 -7.96 8.01
N LEU A 723 -15.45 -9.07 7.68
CA LEU A 723 -15.81 -10.40 8.19
C LEU A 723 -15.00 -10.77 9.42
N ASN A 724 -13.69 -10.63 9.35
CA ASN A 724 -12.77 -11.03 10.42
C ASN A 724 -11.54 -10.11 10.48
N GLN A 725 -10.97 -9.95 11.66
CA GLN A 725 -9.67 -9.31 11.91
C GLN A 725 -8.78 -10.29 12.65
N TYR A 726 -7.62 -10.64 12.11
CA TYR A 726 -6.67 -11.53 12.77
C TYR A 726 -5.53 -10.73 13.39
N ILE A 727 -5.32 -10.91 14.69
CA ILE A 727 -4.35 -10.14 15.48
C ILE A 727 -3.37 -11.11 16.15
N TYR A 728 -2.08 -10.80 16.10
CA TYR A 728 -1.05 -11.56 16.80
C TYR A 728 -0.27 -10.65 17.76
N GLU A 729 -0.35 -10.94 19.05
CA GLU A 729 0.20 -10.05 20.10
C GLU A 729 1.61 -10.44 20.57
N GLN A 730 2.14 -11.60 20.16
CA GLN A 730 3.46 -12.04 20.58
C GLN A 730 4.54 -11.37 19.73
N GLU A 731 5.59 -10.87 20.39
CA GLU A 731 6.73 -10.28 19.69
C GLU A 731 7.40 -11.29 18.74
N GLY A 732 7.88 -10.80 17.59
CA GLY A 732 8.70 -11.58 16.66
C GLY A 732 8.00 -12.13 15.42
N ALA A 733 6.74 -11.74 15.16
CA ALA A 733 6.08 -11.95 13.88
C ALA A 733 5.45 -10.65 13.38
N TRP A 734 5.34 -10.52 12.06
CA TRP A 734 4.73 -9.40 11.34
C TRP A 734 5.45 -8.06 11.53
N GLU A 735 6.76 -8.09 11.75
CA GLU A 735 7.57 -6.88 11.91
C GLU A 735 7.89 -6.23 10.56
N ASP A 736 8.20 -7.05 9.53
CA ASP A 736 8.44 -6.60 8.16
C ASP A 736 7.70 -7.50 7.16
N VAL A 737 6.37 -7.37 7.15
CA VAL A 737 5.53 -8.04 6.16
C VAL A 737 5.82 -7.49 4.77
N LYS A 738 6.04 -8.40 3.83
CA LYS A 738 6.38 -8.13 2.42
C LYS A 738 5.27 -8.49 1.44
N GLY A 739 4.44 -9.46 1.79
CA GLY A 739 3.31 -9.91 0.99
C GLY A 739 2.43 -10.90 1.73
N ILE A 740 1.20 -11.06 1.26
CA ILE A 740 0.20 -12.00 1.77
C ILE A 740 -0.47 -12.71 0.60
N VAL A 741 -0.68 -14.01 0.73
CA VAL A 741 -1.49 -14.79 -0.20
C VAL A 741 -2.41 -15.73 0.55
N VAL A 742 -3.54 -16.08 -0.04
CA VAL A 742 -4.53 -16.98 0.57
C VAL A 742 -4.76 -18.15 -0.38
N ASN A 743 -4.87 -19.35 0.19
CA ASN A 743 -5.16 -20.54 -0.61
C ASN A 743 -6.60 -20.53 -1.14
N ARG A 744 -6.86 -21.37 -2.15
CA ARG A 744 -8.13 -21.36 -2.90
C ARG A 744 -9.34 -21.67 -2.04
N ASP A 745 -9.25 -22.50 -1.01
CA ASP A 745 -10.39 -22.77 -0.14
C ASP A 745 -10.57 -21.72 0.96
N GLU A 746 -9.69 -20.70 1.00
CA GLU A 746 -9.68 -19.63 1.99
C GLU A 746 -9.57 -20.12 3.44
N SER A 747 -8.97 -21.30 3.65
CA SER A 747 -8.73 -21.86 4.97
C SER A 747 -7.42 -21.39 5.60
N ALA A 748 -6.47 -20.89 4.81
CA ALA A 748 -5.19 -20.42 5.30
C ALA A 748 -4.61 -19.24 4.50
N ALA A 749 -4.10 -18.25 5.22
CA ALA A 749 -3.25 -17.20 4.68
C ALA A 749 -1.76 -17.53 4.92
N TYR A 750 -0.93 -17.18 3.94
CA TYR A 750 0.52 -17.28 3.99
C TYR A 750 1.11 -15.88 3.92
N ILE A 751 1.79 -15.46 4.99
CA ILE A 751 2.29 -14.10 5.16
C ILE A 751 3.81 -14.17 5.15
N LEU A 752 4.45 -13.53 4.17
CA LEU A 752 5.90 -13.38 4.13
C LEU A 752 6.32 -12.22 5.03
N ASP A 753 7.04 -12.52 6.09
CA ASP A 753 7.58 -11.57 7.06
C ASP A 753 9.10 -11.75 7.16
N SER A 754 9.85 -10.75 6.72
CA SER A 754 11.31 -10.84 6.59
C SER A 754 11.76 -12.06 5.75
N THR A 755 12.20 -13.15 6.38
CA THR A 755 12.61 -14.42 5.73
C THR A 755 11.66 -15.58 6.02
N THR A 756 10.68 -15.34 6.90
CA THR A 756 9.77 -16.37 7.41
C THR A 756 8.41 -16.25 6.72
N ILE A 757 7.86 -17.37 6.29
CA ILE A 757 6.45 -17.49 5.90
C ILE A 757 5.67 -17.98 7.11
N TRP A 758 4.71 -17.20 7.56
CA TRP A 758 3.74 -17.60 8.57
C TRP A 758 2.49 -18.15 7.89
N LYS A 759 2.00 -19.30 8.36
CA LYS A 759 0.69 -19.83 7.98
C LYS A 759 -0.30 -19.45 9.07
N VAL A 760 -1.33 -18.71 8.70
CA VAL A 760 -2.44 -18.30 9.56
C VAL A 760 -3.67 -19.07 9.13
N ARG A 761 -4.33 -19.71 10.09
CA ARG A 761 -5.62 -20.37 9.86
C ARG A 761 -6.71 -19.30 9.86
N LEU A 762 -7.50 -19.27 8.79
CA LEU A 762 -8.58 -18.30 8.59
C LEU A 762 -9.90 -18.80 9.16
#